data_AF-Q76CB8-F1
#
_entry.id   AF-Q76CB8-F1
#
_cell.length_a   1.000
_cell.length_b   1.000
_cell.length_c   1.000
_cell.angle_alpha   90.00
_cell.angle_beta   90.00
_cell.angle_gamma   90.00
#
_symmetry.space_group_name_H-M   'P 1'
#
loop_
_entity.id
_entity.type
_entity.pdbx_description
1 polymer ?
#
loop_
_entity_poly.entity_id
_entity_poly.type
_entity_poly.pdbx_seq_one_letter_code
_entity_poly.pdbx_strand_id
1 'polypeptide(L)'
;MAIYHLTAKTGSRNGGQSAKAKADYIQREGRYSRDRDEVLHTQSGHLPEWAERPADYWDAADLYERANGRLFKEVEFALPVELTLDQQRELVDEFARHLTEGERLPYTLAIHAGKGENPHCHLMISERKNDGIERPADQWFKRYNAKQPERGGAQKSESLKPKGWLEQTREAWADHANRALERAGHDARIDHRTLEAQGIERLPGIHLGPNVVEMEGRGIRTERADTALAIDTANGQIIDLQEYREVIEHERDRQSEEVQRHQRVSGADRTAGPEHGDTGRRGPAGHEPDSAGQRGAGSGVAESPTPDRGGMGGAGQGVAGGSRRGEQRRAERPERRPWLDMEVVGRGLDRFRDAYSGAADRIMALAGAANHRTTGGYMAGFQAQVKGDRTAQAIARQLKAMGCDRYDIGIRDAASGKMMNREWSAAEVLQNTPWLKRMNAQGNDVYIRPAEQERHGLVLVDDLSEFDLDDMKAEGREPALIVETSPKNYQAWVKVAQDAPAGHRGVIARKLAREYDADPASADSRHYGRLAGFTNRKDKHTTRTGYQPWVLLRESKGKTATAGPELMQQAGQVLDSIKRQQERTARLAEITAPRSVRRYRRSAVDDYRSEMAGLVKRFGDDLSKCDFIAAMKLASKGREPDEIAKAMAEASPAIMERKAGHEADYIKRTVQKVMELPQVQEARAELAKQTQKQRSRGPDLSM
;
A
#
# COMPACT_ATOMS: atom_id res chain seq x y z
N MET A 1 9.36 -6.57 -33.27
CA MET A 1 8.94 -7.40 -32.13
C MET A 1 7.46 -7.09 -31.91
N ALA A 2 6.60 -8.09 -32.00
CA ALA A 2 5.16 -7.88 -31.84
C ALA A 2 4.85 -7.43 -30.41
N ILE A 3 4.23 -6.26 -30.25
CA ILE A 3 3.90 -5.66 -28.95
C ILE A 3 2.40 -5.77 -28.71
N TYR A 4 2.00 -6.27 -27.55
CA TYR A 4 0.61 -6.25 -27.14
C TYR A 4 0.18 -4.85 -26.66
N HIS A 5 -0.83 -4.27 -27.30
CA HIS A 5 -1.57 -3.14 -26.76
C HIS A 5 -3.04 -3.19 -27.17
N LEU A 6 -3.96 -3.08 -26.20
CA LEU A 6 -5.37 -2.77 -26.45
C LEU A 6 -5.98 -1.97 -25.29
N THR A 7 -6.56 -0.82 -25.63
CA THR A 7 -7.37 0.01 -24.73
C THR A 7 -8.76 0.29 -25.31
N ALA A 8 -9.70 0.64 -24.43
CA ALA A 8 -11.01 1.08 -24.87
C ALA A 8 -11.57 2.20 -23.98
N LYS A 9 -12.14 3.23 -24.60
CA LYS A 9 -12.68 4.44 -23.95
C LYS A 9 -14.04 4.81 -24.56
N THR A 10 -14.81 5.68 -23.90
CA THR A 10 -16.15 6.08 -24.37
C THR A 10 -16.19 7.58 -24.66
N GLY A 11 -16.61 7.95 -25.87
CA GLY A 11 -16.94 9.32 -26.22
C GLY A 11 -18.33 9.72 -25.70
N SER A 12 -18.43 10.85 -25.01
CA SER A 12 -19.71 11.44 -24.59
C SER A 12 -19.63 12.97 -24.61
N ARG A 13 -20.75 13.63 -24.93
CA ARG A 13 -20.79 15.09 -25.12
C ARG A 13 -20.44 15.85 -23.83
N ASN A 14 -20.92 15.37 -22.67
CA ASN A 14 -20.56 15.94 -21.37
C ASN A 14 -19.06 15.82 -21.03
N GLY A 15 -18.34 14.85 -21.64
CA GLY A 15 -16.89 14.73 -21.54
C GLY A 15 -16.11 15.62 -22.50
N GLY A 16 -16.76 16.58 -23.17
CA GLY A 16 -16.15 17.45 -24.18
C GLY A 16 -15.79 16.74 -25.48
N GLN A 17 -16.26 15.52 -25.70
CA GLN A 17 -15.98 14.74 -26.91
C GLN A 17 -17.02 15.03 -28.00
N SER A 18 -16.57 15.11 -29.24
CA SER A 18 -17.39 15.09 -30.46
C SER A 18 -17.02 13.84 -31.27
N ALA A 19 -18.04 13.13 -31.74
CA ALA A 19 -17.89 11.98 -32.63
C ALA A 19 -17.31 12.39 -33.98
N LYS A 20 -17.84 13.44 -34.62
CA LYS A 20 -17.36 13.88 -35.92
C LYS A 20 -15.92 14.39 -35.84
N ALA A 21 -15.58 15.20 -34.82
CA ALA A 21 -14.20 15.66 -34.63
C ALA A 21 -13.22 14.50 -34.37
N LYS A 22 -13.66 13.41 -33.72
CA LYS A 22 -12.85 12.20 -33.53
C LYS A 22 -12.70 11.40 -34.84
N ALA A 23 -13.76 11.26 -35.63
CA ALA A 23 -13.72 10.60 -36.95
C ALA A 23 -12.79 11.35 -37.92
N ASP A 24 -12.99 12.66 -38.07
CA ASP A 24 -12.12 13.56 -38.86
C ASP A 24 -10.64 13.43 -38.42
N TYR A 25 -10.38 13.33 -37.11
CA TYR A 25 -9.03 13.18 -36.57
C TYR A 25 -8.40 11.83 -36.94
N ILE A 26 -9.09 10.71 -36.72
CA ILE A 26 -8.51 9.39 -36.99
C ILE A 26 -8.40 9.11 -38.50
N GLN A 27 -9.27 9.66 -39.34
CA GLN A 27 -9.20 9.49 -40.80
C GLN A 27 -8.32 10.57 -41.48
N ARG A 28 -7.78 11.53 -40.71
CA ARG A 28 -7.05 12.72 -41.22
C ARG A 28 -7.84 13.43 -42.33
N GLU A 29 -9.10 13.71 -42.02
CA GLU A 29 -10.02 14.47 -42.87
C GLU A 29 -10.29 15.88 -42.32
N GLY A 30 -11.00 16.68 -43.12
CA GLY A 30 -11.33 18.06 -42.77
C GLY A 30 -10.10 18.88 -42.36
N ARG A 31 -10.08 19.31 -41.09
CA ARG A 31 -9.03 20.17 -40.53
C ARG A 31 -7.70 19.45 -40.29
N TYR A 32 -7.68 18.11 -40.28
CA TYR A 32 -6.50 17.29 -40.01
C TYR A 32 -5.83 16.74 -41.29
N SER A 33 -6.30 17.16 -42.46
CA SER A 33 -5.87 16.72 -43.80
C SER A 33 -4.40 17.00 -44.15
N ARG A 34 -3.69 17.81 -43.37
CA ARG A 34 -2.26 18.11 -43.56
C ARG A 34 -1.33 16.94 -43.21
N ASP A 35 -1.77 16.03 -42.36
CA ASP A 35 -0.98 14.89 -41.86
C ASP A 35 -1.52 13.56 -42.43
N ARG A 36 -2.00 13.57 -43.68
CA ARG A 36 -2.67 12.40 -44.29
C ARG A 36 -1.78 11.17 -44.42
N ASP A 37 -0.47 11.38 -44.58
CA ASP A 37 0.52 10.30 -44.73
C ASP A 37 0.65 9.41 -43.49
N GLU A 38 0.12 9.83 -42.33
CA GLU A 38 0.03 8.99 -41.14
C GLU A 38 -1.02 7.87 -41.29
N VAL A 39 -2.02 8.03 -42.16
CA VAL A 39 -3.13 7.07 -42.32
C VAL A 39 -2.86 6.11 -43.47
N LEU A 40 -2.65 4.84 -43.14
CA LEU A 40 -2.37 3.78 -44.11
C LEU A 40 -3.64 3.14 -44.68
N HIS A 41 -4.73 3.15 -43.91
CA HIS A 41 -6.02 2.59 -44.33
C HIS A 41 -7.17 3.19 -43.52
N THR A 42 -8.34 3.33 -44.14
CA THR A 42 -9.61 3.64 -43.45
C THR A 42 -10.72 2.73 -43.97
N GLN A 43 -11.65 2.38 -43.08
CA GLN A 43 -12.83 1.58 -43.40
C GLN A 43 -14.00 2.00 -42.50
N SER A 44 -15.23 1.82 -42.96
CA SER A 44 -16.43 1.98 -42.16
C SER A 44 -17.45 0.91 -42.56
N GLY A 45 -18.31 0.52 -41.62
CA GLY A 45 -19.25 -0.58 -41.83
C GLY A 45 -20.52 -0.42 -41.02
N HIS A 46 -21.56 -1.16 -41.41
CA HIS A 46 -22.91 -1.15 -40.84
C HIS A 46 -23.59 0.23 -40.76
N LEU A 47 -23.13 1.22 -41.53
CA LEU A 47 -23.79 2.52 -41.62
C LEU A 47 -25.24 2.35 -42.10
N PRO A 48 -26.20 3.13 -41.58
CA PRO A 48 -27.55 3.19 -42.13
C PRO A 48 -27.55 3.93 -43.48
N GLU A 49 -28.56 3.66 -44.31
CA GLU A 49 -28.62 4.13 -45.70
C GLU A 49 -28.57 5.66 -45.88
N TRP A 50 -29.09 6.43 -44.91
CA TRP A 50 -28.99 7.90 -44.93
C TRP A 50 -27.58 8.45 -44.70
N ALA A 51 -26.64 7.64 -44.22
CA ALA A 51 -25.27 8.04 -43.96
C ALA A 51 -24.39 7.73 -45.18
N GLU A 52 -24.54 8.54 -46.25
CA GLU A 52 -23.77 8.41 -47.49
C GLU A 52 -22.25 8.40 -47.26
N ARG A 53 -21.77 9.14 -46.25
CA ARG A 53 -20.38 9.12 -45.79
C ARG A 53 -20.31 8.81 -44.29
N PRO A 54 -19.20 8.21 -43.81
CA PRO A 54 -19.00 7.96 -42.38
C PRO A 54 -19.14 9.22 -41.51
N ALA A 55 -18.65 10.37 -42.00
CA ALA A 55 -18.76 11.66 -41.32
C ALA A 55 -20.21 12.07 -41.04
N ASP A 56 -21.15 11.78 -41.94
CA ASP A 56 -22.57 12.14 -41.81
C ASP A 56 -23.23 11.39 -40.65
N TYR A 57 -22.83 10.12 -40.43
CA TYR A 57 -23.27 9.35 -39.26
C TYR A 57 -22.78 9.96 -37.94
N TRP A 58 -21.52 10.39 -37.90
CA TRP A 58 -20.93 10.95 -36.69
C TRP A 58 -21.40 12.39 -36.41
N ASP A 59 -21.67 13.20 -37.42
CA ASP A 59 -22.37 14.48 -37.29
C ASP A 59 -23.77 14.29 -36.68
N ALA A 60 -24.55 13.35 -37.22
CA ALA A 60 -25.88 13.05 -36.70
C ALA A 60 -25.85 12.50 -35.26
N ALA A 61 -24.82 11.72 -34.89
CA ALA A 61 -24.60 11.32 -33.50
C ALA A 61 -24.33 12.54 -32.60
N ASP A 62 -23.48 13.47 -33.03
CA ASP A 62 -23.18 14.69 -32.28
C ASP A 62 -24.38 15.64 -32.17
N LEU A 63 -25.29 15.64 -33.15
CA LEU A 63 -26.50 16.48 -33.14
C LEU A 63 -27.68 15.87 -32.36
N TYR A 64 -27.99 14.58 -32.57
CA TYR A 64 -29.25 13.97 -32.14
C TYR A 64 -29.16 13.01 -30.94
N GLU A 65 -27.98 12.48 -30.60
CA GLU A 65 -27.84 11.69 -29.36
C GLU A 65 -27.98 12.63 -28.14
N ARG A 66 -28.49 12.11 -27.01
CA ARG A 66 -28.73 12.94 -25.81
C ARG A 66 -27.40 13.43 -25.19
N ALA A 67 -27.42 14.55 -24.45
CA ALA A 67 -26.20 15.09 -23.80
C ALA A 67 -25.48 14.06 -22.89
N ASN A 68 -26.25 13.36 -22.03
CA ASN A 68 -25.78 12.23 -21.20
C ASN A 68 -25.72 10.92 -22.00
N GLY A 69 -25.40 11.01 -23.29
CA GLY A 69 -25.37 9.92 -24.26
C GLY A 69 -23.96 9.42 -24.50
N ARG A 70 -23.85 8.13 -24.79
CA ARG A 70 -22.62 7.50 -25.28
C ARG A 70 -22.66 7.61 -26.80
N LEU A 71 -21.77 8.44 -27.37
CA LEU A 71 -21.69 8.72 -28.80
C LEU A 71 -21.05 7.55 -29.54
N PHE A 72 -19.89 7.11 -29.03
CA PHE A 72 -19.11 5.98 -29.54
C PHE A 72 -18.30 5.31 -28.41
N LYS A 73 -17.92 4.06 -28.63
CA LYS A 73 -16.84 3.35 -27.94
C LYS A 73 -15.63 3.39 -28.87
N GLU A 74 -14.51 3.95 -28.42
CA GLU A 74 -13.25 3.90 -29.16
C GLU A 74 -12.41 2.75 -28.60
N VAL A 75 -11.96 1.86 -29.47
CA VAL A 75 -11.01 0.78 -29.20
C VAL A 75 -9.73 1.11 -29.96
N GLU A 76 -8.59 0.99 -29.29
CA GLU A 76 -7.28 1.41 -29.82
C GLU A 76 -6.28 0.30 -29.53
N PHE A 77 -5.64 -0.23 -30.57
CA PHE A 77 -4.81 -1.43 -30.49
C PHE A 77 -3.60 -1.37 -31.43
N ALA A 78 -2.45 -1.85 -30.95
CA ALA A 78 -1.21 -1.90 -31.72
C ALA A 78 -1.21 -3.12 -32.66
N LEU A 79 -0.64 -2.95 -33.85
CA LEU A 79 -0.56 -3.97 -34.88
C LEU A 79 0.87 -4.57 -34.90
N PRO A 80 1.03 -5.88 -35.17
CA PRO A 80 2.36 -6.47 -35.30
C PRO A 80 3.13 -5.87 -36.49
N VAL A 81 4.35 -5.36 -36.21
CA VAL A 81 5.25 -4.79 -37.24
C VAL A 81 5.82 -5.84 -38.19
N GLU A 82 5.74 -7.12 -37.80
CA GLU A 82 6.13 -8.27 -38.61
C GLU A 82 5.17 -8.47 -39.81
N LEU A 83 3.90 -8.08 -39.68
CA LEU A 83 2.90 -8.22 -40.72
C LEU A 83 2.98 -7.09 -41.76
N THR A 84 2.81 -7.43 -43.04
CA THR A 84 2.64 -6.45 -44.12
C THR A 84 1.35 -5.65 -43.97
N LEU A 85 1.25 -4.48 -44.61
CA LEU A 85 0.06 -3.63 -44.52
C LEU A 85 -1.23 -4.37 -44.95
N ASP A 86 -1.19 -5.21 -45.98
CA ASP A 86 -2.38 -5.94 -46.41
C ASP A 86 -2.81 -7.02 -45.38
N GLN A 87 -1.86 -7.73 -44.78
CA GLN A 87 -2.14 -8.65 -43.66
C GLN A 87 -2.65 -7.90 -42.41
N GLN A 88 -2.11 -6.71 -42.14
CA GLN A 88 -2.62 -5.84 -41.07
C GLN A 88 -4.06 -5.38 -41.34
N ARG A 89 -4.41 -5.07 -42.59
CA ARG A 89 -5.78 -4.71 -43.00
C ARG A 89 -6.73 -5.89 -42.83
N GLU A 90 -6.36 -7.09 -43.27
CA GLU A 90 -7.15 -8.31 -43.06
C GLU A 90 -7.39 -8.60 -41.56
N LEU A 91 -6.34 -8.51 -40.74
CA LEU A 91 -6.42 -8.68 -39.29
C LEU A 91 -7.36 -7.65 -38.63
N VAL A 92 -7.26 -6.38 -39.03
CA VAL A 92 -8.11 -5.28 -38.52
C VAL A 92 -9.57 -5.48 -38.95
N ASP A 93 -9.82 -5.91 -40.18
CA ASP A 93 -11.15 -6.21 -40.71
C ASP A 93 -11.80 -7.42 -40.01
N GLU A 94 -11.06 -8.53 -39.83
CA GLU A 94 -11.52 -9.69 -39.03
C GLU A 94 -11.91 -9.27 -37.59
N PHE A 95 -11.08 -8.45 -36.94
CA PHE A 95 -11.32 -8.02 -35.56
C PHE A 95 -12.46 -6.98 -35.46
N ALA A 96 -12.58 -6.07 -36.43
CA ALA A 96 -13.70 -5.14 -36.52
C ALA A 96 -15.04 -5.88 -36.71
N ARG A 97 -15.08 -6.91 -37.58
CA ARG A 97 -16.26 -7.79 -37.71
C ARG A 97 -16.56 -8.53 -36.40
N HIS A 98 -15.56 -9.13 -35.77
CA HIS A 98 -15.73 -9.83 -34.47
C HIS A 98 -16.46 -8.96 -33.43
N LEU A 99 -16.13 -7.67 -33.35
CA LEU A 99 -16.73 -6.74 -32.39
C LEU A 99 -18.08 -6.12 -32.82
N THR A 100 -18.46 -6.19 -34.10
CA THR A 100 -19.58 -5.39 -34.64
C THR A 100 -20.64 -6.17 -35.42
N GLU A 101 -20.30 -7.31 -36.04
CA GLU A 101 -21.18 -8.06 -36.95
C GLU A 101 -22.44 -8.58 -36.24
N GLY A 102 -22.29 -9.19 -35.06
CA GLY A 102 -23.38 -9.86 -34.33
C GLY A 102 -24.54 -8.96 -33.89
N GLU A 103 -24.33 -7.64 -33.86
CA GLU A 103 -25.39 -6.63 -33.62
C GLU A 103 -25.45 -5.56 -34.71
N ARG A 104 -24.71 -5.76 -35.81
CA ARG A 104 -24.50 -4.81 -36.94
C ARG A 104 -24.28 -3.38 -36.44
N LEU A 105 -23.28 -3.21 -35.59
CA LEU A 105 -22.95 -1.92 -34.98
C LEU A 105 -22.22 -1.02 -36.00
N PRO A 106 -22.72 0.19 -36.31
CA PRO A 106 -22.03 1.15 -37.17
C PRO A 106 -20.65 1.48 -36.63
N TYR A 107 -19.61 1.38 -37.48
CA TYR A 107 -18.24 1.65 -37.08
C TYR A 107 -17.45 2.41 -38.14
N THR A 108 -16.35 3.01 -37.69
CA THR A 108 -15.31 3.63 -38.50
C THR A 108 -13.96 3.31 -37.91
N LEU A 109 -13.01 2.89 -38.74
CA LEU A 109 -11.64 2.58 -38.33
C LEU A 109 -10.60 3.27 -39.21
N ALA A 110 -9.42 3.46 -38.65
CA ALA A 110 -8.24 3.94 -39.35
C ALA A 110 -6.98 3.26 -38.81
N ILE A 111 -6.12 2.77 -39.72
CA ILE A 111 -4.77 2.29 -39.41
C ILE A 111 -3.81 3.47 -39.54
N HIS A 112 -3.07 3.75 -38.47
CA HIS A 112 -2.02 4.76 -38.41
C HIS A 112 -0.64 4.10 -38.49
N ALA A 113 0.29 4.75 -39.19
CA ALA A 113 1.64 4.26 -39.38
C ALA A 113 2.48 4.26 -38.09
N GLY A 114 2.22 5.20 -37.17
CA GLY A 114 2.98 5.37 -35.93
C GLY A 114 4.47 5.56 -36.19
N LYS A 115 4.82 6.37 -37.20
CA LYS A 115 6.18 6.55 -37.74
C LYS A 115 6.87 5.27 -38.25
N GLY A 116 6.11 4.20 -38.51
CA GLY A 116 6.61 2.90 -38.97
C GLY A 116 7.06 1.94 -37.86
N GLU A 117 7.25 2.42 -36.64
CA GLU A 117 7.71 1.60 -35.50
C GLU A 117 6.56 1.12 -34.59
N ASN A 118 5.43 1.84 -34.60
CA ASN A 118 4.26 1.51 -33.79
C ASN A 118 2.94 1.65 -34.59
N PRO A 119 2.74 0.84 -35.65
CA PRO A 119 1.49 0.83 -36.38
C PRO A 119 0.34 0.44 -35.45
N HIS A 120 -0.77 1.18 -35.51
CA HIS A 120 -1.89 0.99 -34.59
C HIS A 120 -3.21 1.32 -35.28
N CYS A 121 -4.30 0.72 -34.81
CA CYS A 121 -5.64 0.96 -35.32
C CYS A 121 -6.49 1.69 -34.28
N HIS A 122 -7.15 2.78 -34.71
CA HIS A 122 -8.28 3.37 -34.00
C HIS A 122 -9.58 2.81 -34.59
N LEU A 123 -10.45 2.24 -33.76
CA LEU A 123 -11.77 1.73 -34.13
C LEU A 123 -12.86 2.41 -33.29
N MET A 124 -13.71 3.21 -33.92
CA MET A 124 -14.90 3.82 -33.32
C MET A 124 -16.12 2.95 -33.60
N ILE A 125 -16.82 2.51 -32.56
CA ILE A 125 -18.04 1.71 -32.64
C ILE A 125 -19.21 2.50 -32.05
N SER A 126 -20.29 2.64 -32.80
CA SER A 126 -21.55 3.19 -32.30
C SER A 126 -22.34 2.10 -31.58
N GLU A 127 -22.84 2.39 -30.38
CA GLU A 127 -23.67 1.45 -29.62
C GLU A 127 -25.12 1.38 -30.13
N ARG A 128 -25.40 1.74 -31.38
CA ARG A 128 -26.73 1.62 -32.02
C ARG A 128 -26.72 0.40 -32.93
N LYS A 129 -27.74 -0.46 -32.86
CA LYS A 129 -27.83 -1.65 -33.72
C LYS A 129 -28.43 -1.27 -35.07
N ASN A 130 -27.78 -1.65 -36.18
CA ASN A 130 -28.40 -1.56 -37.50
C ASN A 130 -29.27 -2.80 -37.76
N ASP A 131 -30.49 -2.74 -37.25
CA ASP A 131 -31.55 -3.75 -37.41
C ASP A 131 -32.15 -3.80 -38.82
N GLY A 132 -31.63 -3.02 -39.78
CA GLY A 132 -32.11 -2.96 -41.16
C GLY A 132 -33.40 -2.15 -41.36
N ILE A 133 -33.94 -1.53 -40.32
CA ILE A 133 -35.12 -0.66 -40.43
C ILE A 133 -34.64 0.77 -40.77
N GLU A 134 -35.03 1.25 -41.95
CA GLU A 134 -34.83 2.63 -42.39
C GLU A 134 -35.41 3.63 -41.38
N ARG A 135 -34.61 4.63 -41.00
CA ARG A 135 -35.00 5.73 -40.12
C ARG A 135 -34.21 6.97 -40.53
N PRO A 136 -34.81 8.17 -40.59
CA PRO A 136 -34.04 9.40 -40.83
C PRO A 136 -33.07 9.66 -39.66
N ALA A 137 -32.02 10.44 -39.94
CA ALA A 137 -30.95 10.76 -38.99
C ALA A 137 -31.46 11.32 -37.65
N ASP A 138 -32.48 12.18 -37.68
CA ASP A 138 -33.10 12.78 -36.50
C ASP A 138 -33.88 11.76 -35.65
N GLN A 139 -34.33 10.65 -36.25
CA GLN A 139 -34.99 9.55 -35.56
C GLN A 139 -34.01 8.50 -35.05
N TRP A 140 -32.94 8.21 -35.78
CA TRP A 140 -31.98 7.13 -35.46
C TRP A 140 -31.51 7.15 -34.00
N PHE A 141 -31.19 8.33 -33.47
CA PHE A 141 -30.69 8.50 -32.10
C PHE A 141 -31.78 8.74 -31.03
N LYS A 142 -33.08 8.71 -31.39
CA LYS A 142 -34.19 8.75 -30.42
C LYS A 142 -34.22 7.48 -29.55
N ARG A 143 -35.11 7.43 -28.54
CA ARG A 143 -35.29 6.21 -27.72
C ARG A 143 -35.88 5.09 -28.58
N TYR A 144 -35.41 3.86 -28.36
CA TYR A 144 -35.97 2.66 -28.98
C TYR A 144 -37.39 2.40 -28.47
N ASN A 145 -38.27 1.96 -29.37
CA ASN A 145 -39.65 1.59 -29.06
C ASN A 145 -39.83 0.09 -29.32
N ALA A 146 -39.85 -0.71 -28.26
CA ALA A 146 -39.96 -2.17 -28.37
C ALA A 146 -41.30 -2.68 -28.92
N LYS A 147 -42.35 -1.85 -28.96
CA LYS A 147 -43.66 -2.23 -29.52
C LYS A 147 -43.79 -1.89 -31.01
N GLN A 148 -43.12 -0.83 -31.45
CA GLN A 148 -43.13 -0.31 -32.82
C GLN A 148 -41.71 0.22 -33.15
N PRO A 149 -40.75 -0.67 -33.47
CA PRO A 149 -39.34 -0.33 -33.70
C PRO A 149 -39.09 0.71 -34.81
N GLU A 150 -40.00 0.77 -35.78
CA GLU A 150 -40.04 1.70 -36.91
C GLU A 150 -40.44 3.14 -36.50
N ARG A 151 -41.05 3.30 -35.32
CA ARG A 151 -41.41 4.62 -34.73
C ARG A 151 -40.47 5.06 -33.60
N GLY A 152 -39.47 4.25 -33.28
CA GLY A 152 -38.39 4.56 -32.33
C GLY A 152 -37.08 4.86 -33.05
N GLY A 153 -36.07 5.28 -32.28
CA GLY A 153 -34.67 5.25 -32.75
C GLY A 153 -34.10 3.82 -32.71
N ALA A 154 -32.94 3.61 -33.31
CA ALA A 154 -32.24 2.32 -33.34
C ALA A 154 -31.96 1.81 -31.91
N GLN A 155 -32.09 0.49 -31.68
CA GLN A 155 -31.87 -0.09 -30.36
C GLN A 155 -30.45 0.19 -29.88
N LYS A 156 -30.27 0.58 -28.61
CA LYS A 156 -28.93 0.71 -28.03
C LYS A 156 -28.44 -0.66 -27.54
N SER A 157 -27.20 -1.00 -27.88
CA SER A 157 -26.54 -2.20 -27.39
C SER A 157 -26.11 -2.05 -25.92
N GLU A 158 -26.15 -3.17 -25.21
CA GLU A 158 -25.58 -3.35 -23.87
C GLU A 158 -24.31 -4.21 -23.90
N SER A 159 -23.95 -4.85 -25.02
CA SER A 159 -22.85 -5.83 -25.11
C SER A 159 -21.47 -5.22 -24.84
N LEU A 160 -21.26 -3.95 -25.25
CA LEU A 160 -20.00 -3.21 -25.08
C LEU A 160 -19.76 -2.65 -23.67
N LYS A 161 -20.63 -2.94 -22.68
CA LYS A 161 -20.64 -2.31 -21.35
C LYS A 161 -20.17 -3.16 -20.15
N PRO A 162 -20.29 -4.50 -20.11
CA PRO A 162 -19.82 -5.30 -18.98
C PRO A 162 -18.31 -5.15 -18.76
N LYS A 163 -17.84 -5.24 -17.51
CA LYS A 163 -16.38 -5.25 -17.24
C LYS A 163 -15.67 -6.39 -17.98
N GLY A 164 -16.27 -7.57 -18.00
CA GLY A 164 -15.74 -8.74 -18.72
C GLY A 164 -15.64 -8.57 -20.24
N TRP A 165 -16.39 -7.64 -20.85
CA TRP A 165 -16.25 -7.36 -22.29
C TRP A 165 -14.84 -6.88 -22.64
N LEU A 166 -14.21 -6.07 -21.78
CA LEU A 166 -12.85 -5.58 -22.06
C LEU A 166 -11.81 -6.70 -21.96
N GLU A 167 -11.97 -7.62 -21.01
CA GLU A 167 -11.07 -8.77 -20.84
C GLU A 167 -11.22 -9.73 -22.02
N GLN A 168 -12.46 -10.07 -22.41
CA GLN A 168 -12.76 -10.89 -23.60
C GLN A 168 -12.29 -10.23 -24.90
N THR A 169 -12.45 -8.91 -25.06
CA THR A 169 -11.94 -8.17 -26.23
C THR A 169 -10.42 -8.18 -26.31
N ARG A 170 -9.74 -8.18 -25.15
CA ARG A 170 -8.29 -8.25 -25.05
C ARG A 170 -7.74 -9.62 -25.40
N GLU A 171 -8.40 -10.67 -24.91
CA GLU A 171 -8.15 -12.07 -25.25
C GLU A 171 -8.35 -12.32 -26.74
N ALA A 172 -9.53 -11.97 -27.28
CA ALA A 172 -9.84 -12.08 -28.70
C ALA A 172 -8.85 -11.31 -29.60
N TRP A 173 -8.36 -10.14 -29.17
CA TRP A 173 -7.32 -9.43 -29.92
C TRP A 173 -6.01 -10.21 -30.01
N ALA A 174 -5.53 -10.77 -28.89
CA ALA A 174 -4.33 -11.60 -28.89
C ALA A 174 -4.51 -12.83 -29.80
N ASP A 175 -5.66 -13.52 -29.72
CA ASP A 175 -5.95 -14.70 -30.54
C ASP A 175 -6.02 -14.38 -32.05
N HIS A 176 -6.63 -13.24 -32.42
CA HIS A 176 -6.66 -12.77 -33.80
C HIS A 176 -5.27 -12.42 -34.31
N ALA A 177 -4.49 -11.64 -33.56
CA ALA A 177 -3.14 -11.23 -33.97
C ALA A 177 -2.16 -12.42 -34.01
N ASN A 178 -2.23 -13.35 -33.05
CA ASN A 178 -1.41 -14.57 -33.03
C ASN A 178 -1.73 -15.48 -34.21
N ARG A 179 -3.02 -15.66 -34.55
CA ARG A 179 -3.44 -16.43 -35.73
C ARG A 179 -2.95 -15.78 -37.03
N ALA A 180 -2.95 -14.45 -37.13
CA ALA A 180 -2.40 -13.74 -38.28
C ALA A 180 -0.87 -13.91 -38.39
N LEU A 181 -0.15 -13.77 -37.28
CA LEU A 181 1.30 -13.99 -37.21
C LEU A 181 1.69 -15.43 -37.57
N GLU A 182 0.95 -16.42 -37.08
CA GLU A 182 1.13 -17.83 -37.41
C GLU A 182 0.89 -18.12 -38.91
N ARG A 183 -0.21 -17.60 -39.48
CA ARG A 183 -0.51 -17.72 -40.91
C ARG A 183 0.51 -17.04 -41.82
N ALA A 184 1.11 -15.96 -41.34
CA ALA A 184 2.19 -15.26 -42.03
C ALA A 184 3.58 -15.95 -41.85
N GLY A 185 3.67 -17.01 -41.06
CA GLY A 185 4.90 -17.78 -40.85
C GLY A 185 5.89 -17.14 -39.88
N HIS A 186 5.43 -16.27 -38.97
CA HIS A 186 6.26 -15.69 -37.92
C HIS A 186 6.20 -16.50 -36.63
N ASP A 187 7.31 -16.60 -35.90
CA ASP A 187 7.37 -17.19 -34.56
C ASP A 187 6.91 -16.23 -33.45
N ALA A 188 6.86 -14.93 -33.75
CA ALA A 188 6.43 -13.90 -32.79
C ALA A 188 4.98 -14.14 -32.33
N ARG A 189 4.71 -13.97 -31.04
CA ARG A 189 3.38 -14.04 -30.43
C ARG A 189 3.19 -12.88 -29.47
N ILE A 190 1.96 -12.41 -29.33
CA ILE A 190 1.54 -11.42 -28.34
C ILE A 190 0.62 -12.07 -27.32
N ASP A 191 0.64 -11.58 -26.08
CA ASP A 191 -0.21 -12.09 -25.01
C ASP A 191 -0.84 -10.92 -24.26
N HIS A 192 -2.15 -11.02 -24.05
CA HIS A 192 -3.00 -10.00 -23.45
C HIS A 192 -2.92 -9.94 -21.92
N ARG A 193 -2.40 -11.01 -21.30
CA ARG A 193 -2.22 -11.14 -19.86
C ARG A 193 -1.09 -10.22 -19.40
N THR A 194 -1.05 -9.89 -18.11
CA THR A 194 0.09 -9.16 -17.54
C THR A 194 1.37 -9.99 -17.68
N LEU A 195 2.55 -9.36 -17.77
CA LEU A 195 3.85 -10.05 -17.79
C LEU A 195 3.98 -11.09 -16.66
N GLU A 196 3.46 -10.74 -15.48
CA GLU A 196 3.28 -11.62 -14.32
C GLU A 196 2.45 -12.88 -14.60
N ALA A 197 1.28 -12.76 -15.24
CA ALA A 197 0.43 -13.89 -15.60
C ALA A 197 0.96 -14.69 -16.82
N GLN A 198 1.96 -14.16 -17.54
CA GLN A 198 2.78 -14.86 -18.52
C GLN A 198 3.98 -15.58 -17.88
N GLY A 199 4.29 -15.32 -16.60
CA GLY A 199 5.50 -15.80 -15.93
C GLY A 199 6.78 -15.05 -16.30
N ILE A 200 6.68 -13.93 -17.02
CA ILE A 200 7.83 -13.12 -17.46
C ILE A 200 8.19 -12.14 -16.35
N GLU A 201 9.35 -12.32 -15.72
CA GLU A 201 9.86 -11.42 -14.68
C GLU A 201 10.45 -10.12 -15.27
N ARG A 202 9.62 -9.30 -15.94
CA ARG A 202 10.02 -8.01 -16.51
C ARG A 202 9.11 -6.90 -16.02
N LEU A 203 9.66 -5.70 -15.82
CA LEU A 203 8.87 -4.51 -15.46
C LEU A 203 8.05 -4.02 -16.66
N PRO A 204 6.74 -3.75 -16.49
CA PRO A 204 5.93 -3.16 -17.54
C PRO A 204 6.42 -1.74 -17.87
N GLY A 205 6.66 -1.48 -19.16
CA GLY A 205 7.02 -0.16 -19.66
C GLY A 205 5.91 0.88 -19.43
N ILE A 206 6.28 2.15 -19.32
CA ILE A 206 5.33 3.26 -19.27
C ILE A 206 5.25 3.97 -20.62
N HIS A 207 4.05 4.31 -21.06
CA HIS A 207 3.86 5.05 -22.30
C HIS A 207 4.31 6.53 -22.13
N LEU A 208 5.31 6.92 -22.90
CA LEU A 208 5.71 8.32 -23.11
C LEU A 208 4.79 8.92 -24.16
N GLY A 209 3.93 9.86 -23.74
CA GLY A 209 3.06 10.58 -24.67
C GLY A 209 3.87 11.45 -25.63
N PRO A 210 3.33 11.79 -26.82
CA PRO A 210 4.08 12.48 -27.88
C PRO A 210 4.73 13.79 -27.41
N ASN A 211 4.05 14.58 -26.56
CA ASN A 211 4.61 15.81 -25.99
C ASN A 211 5.86 15.57 -25.13
N VAL A 212 5.96 14.42 -24.44
CA VAL A 212 7.11 14.05 -23.62
C VAL A 212 8.30 13.68 -24.51
N VAL A 213 8.05 12.87 -25.54
CA VAL A 213 9.07 12.51 -26.55
C VAL A 213 9.57 13.76 -27.30
N GLU A 214 8.69 14.70 -27.61
CA GLU A 214 9.08 15.97 -28.23
C GLU A 214 9.90 16.88 -27.29
N MET A 215 9.55 16.94 -26.00
CA MET A 215 10.35 17.67 -25.00
C MET A 215 11.75 17.07 -24.87
N GLU A 216 11.88 15.74 -24.81
CA GLU A 216 13.19 15.07 -24.78
C GLU A 216 13.99 15.28 -26.07
N GLY A 217 13.35 15.25 -27.24
CA GLY A 217 13.98 15.57 -28.52
C GLY A 217 14.53 17.00 -28.60
N ARG A 218 14.03 17.90 -27.75
CA ARG A 218 14.53 19.28 -27.56
C ARG A 218 15.52 19.40 -26.38
N GLY A 219 15.93 18.30 -25.77
CA GLY A 219 16.85 18.23 -24.63
C GLY A 219 16.20 18.50 -23.26
N ILE A 220 14.88 18.61 -23.18
CA ILE A 220 14.15 18.88 -21.93
C ILE A 220 13.80 17.55 -21.26
N ARG A 221 14.56 17.20 -20.21
CA ARG A 221 14.29 16.05 -19.34
C ARG A 221 12.92 16.19 -18.67
N THR A 222 12.21 15.07 -18.51
CA THR A 222 10.96 15.01 -17.75
C THR A 222 10.97 13.78 -16.84
N GLU A 223 10.39 13.89 -15.63
CA GLU A 223 10.31 12.75 -14.68
C GLU A 223 9.71 11.50 -15.31
N ARG A 224 8.76 11.66 -16.22
CA ARG A 224 8.09 10.56 -16.91
C ARG A 224 9.04 9.84 -17.89
N ALA A 225 9.95 10.56 -18.53
CA ALA A 225 10.98 9.97 -19.38
C ALA A 225 12.11 9.34 -18.56
N ASP A 226 12.59 10.00 -17.51
CA ASP A 226 13.58 9.43 -16.59
C ASP A 226 13.06 8.13 -15.94
N THR A 227 11.76 8.06 -15.63
CA THR A 227 11.09 6.84 -15.15
C THR A 227 11.06 5.74 -16.22
N ALA A 228 10.83 6.08 -17.50
CA ALA A 228 10.83 5.09 -18.59
C ALA A 228 12.24 4.53 -18.82
N LEU A 229 13.25 5.39 -18.83
CA LEU A 229 14.66 5.01 -18.93
C LEU A 229 15.09 4.13 -17.73
N ALA A 230 14.62 4.43 -16.53
CA ALA A 230 14.89 3.61 -15.34
C ALA A 230 14.23 2.22 -15.44
N ILE A 231 13.02 2.12 -15.98
CA ILE A 231 12.34 0.84 -16.25
C ILE A 231 13.07 0.04 -17.32
N ASP A 232 13.53 0.69 -18.40
CA ASP A 232 14.27 0.04 -19.47
C ASP A 232 15.64 -0.48 -18.99
N THR A 233 16.39 0.35 -18.26
CA THR A 233 17.66 -0.02 -17.62
C THR A 233 17.49 -1.20 -16.66
N ALA A 234 16.44 -1.18 -15.83
CA ALA A 234 16.15 -2.28 -14.91
C ALA A 234 15.71 -3.56 -15.65
N ASN A 235 15.01 -3.44 -16.77
CA ASN A 235 14.66 -4.59 -17.61
C ASN A 235 15.89 -5.24 -18.25
N GLY A 236 16.83 -4.43 -18.76
CA GLY A 236 18.12 -4.93 -19.25
C GLY A 236 18.88 -5.70 -18.16
N GLN A 237 18.99 -5.13 -16.96
CA GLN A 237 19.63 -5.79 -15.82
C GLN A 237 18.95 -7.10 -15.40
N ILE A 238 17.62 -7.22 -15.52
CA ILE A 238 16.93 -8.47 -15.21
C ILE A 238 17.21 -9.53 -16.28
N ILE A 239 17.26 -9.15 -17.56
CA ILE A 239 17.62 -10.05 -18.67
C ILE A 239 19.07 -10.55 -18.48
N ASP A 240 20.02 -9.65 -18.24
CA ASP A 240 21.43 -10.00 -17.98
C ASP A 240 21.57 -10.97 -16.78
N LEU A 241 20.80 -10.77 -15.72
CA LEU A 241 20.78 -11.64 -14.54
C LEU A 241 20.10 -12.99 -14.78
N GLN A 242 19.13 -13.06 -15.69
CA GLN A 242 18.49 -14.31 -16.11
C GLN A 242 19.45 -15.15 -16.96
N GLU A 243 20.08 -14.55 -17.98
CA GLU A 243 21.12 -15.22 -18.79
C GLU A 243 22.28 -15.72 -17.90
N TYR A 244 22.75 -14.89 -16.97
CA TYR A 244 23.81 -15.27 -16.03
C TYR A 244 23.40 -16.42 -15.09
N ARG A 245 22.13 -16.46 -14.67
CA ARG A 245 21.58 -17.54 -13.85
C ARG A 245 21.47 -18.85 -14.64
N GLU A 246 21.00 -18.81 -15.88
CA GLU A 246 20.92 -19.98 -16.76
C GLU A 246 22.32 -20.58 -17.02
N VAL A 247 23.34 -19.74 -17.22
CA VAL A 247 24.74 -20.19 -17.35
C VAL A 247 25.21 -20.91 -16.08
N ILE A 248 24.91 -20.38 -14.89
CA ILE A 248 25.29 -21.02 -13.61
C ILE A 248 24.52 -22.33 -13.37
N GLU A 249 23.22 -22.38 -13.66
CA GLU A 249 22.42 -23.61 -13.52
C GLU A 249 22.96 -24.70 -14.47
N HIS A 250 23.23 -24.34 -15.73
CA HIS A 250 23.80 -25.26 -16.73
C HIS A 250 25.23 -25.73 -16.40
N GLU A 251 26.06 -24.89 -15.77
CA GLU A 251 27.40 -25.29 -15.30
C GLU A 251 27.34 -26.18 -14.06
N ARG A 252 26.40 -25.93 -13.14
CA ARG A 252 26.12 -26.80 -11.99
C ARG A 252 25.60 -28.17 -12.42
N ASP A 253 24.74 -28.24 -13.44
CA ASP A 253 24.21 -29.51 -13.94
C ASP A 253 25.32 -30.35 -14.58
N ARG A 254 26.23 -29.73 -15.37
CA ARG A 254 27.46 -30.39 -15.86
C ARG A 254 28.33 -30.93 -14.72
N GLN A 255 28.58 -30.14 -13.68
CA GLN A 255 29.35 -30.61 -12.51
C GLN A 255 28.63 -31.76 -11.78
N SER A 256 27.29 -31.73 -11.74
CA SER A 256 26.49 -32.79 -11.12
C SER A 256 26.55 -34.10 -11.91
N GLU A 257 26.53 -34.03 -13.24
CA GLU A 257 26.78 -35.18 -14.12
C GLU A 257 28.20 -35.75 -13.96
N GLU A 258 29.19 -34.88 -13.82
CA GLU A 258 30.60 -35.28 -13.65
C GLU A 258 30.84 -35.98 -12.30
N VAL A 259 30.26 -35.47 -11.21
CA VAL A 259 30.26 -36.14 -9.89
C VAL A 259 29.53 -37.48 -9.94
N GLN A 260 28.40 -37.58 -10.64
CA GLN A 260 27.70 -38.86 -10.84
C GLN A 260 28.53 -39.87 -11.66
N ARG A 261 29.31 -39.41 -12.65
CA ARG A 261 30.28 -40.28 -13.36
C ARG A 261 31.37 -40.77 -12.42
N HIS A 262 31.96 -39.90 -11.59
CA HIS A 262 33.00 -40.29 -10.64
C HIS A 262 32.50 -41.28 -9.57
N GLN A 263 31.28 -41.11 -9.06
CA GLN A 263 30.68 -42.05 -8.09
C GLN A 263 30.44 -43.45 -8.67
N ARG A 264 30.14 -43.56 -9.98
CA ARG A 264 30.03 -44.85 -10.68
C ARG A 264 31.37 -45.56 -10.85
N VAL A 265 32.49 -44.82 -10.86
CA VAL A 265 33.85 -45.40 -10.94
C VAL A 265 34.34 -45.86 -9.56
N SER A 266 34.00 -45.15 -8.47
CA SER A 266 34.44 -45.52 -7.12
C SER A 266 33.66 -46.65 -6.44
N GLY A 267 32.53 -47.08 -7.01
CA GLY A 267 31.66 -48.12 -6.42
C GLY A 267 32.16 -49.56 -6.61
N ALA A 268 33.21 -49.79 -7.40
CA ALA A 268 33.65 -51.13 -7.80
C ALA A 268 34.65 -51.82 -6.83
N ASP A 269 35.23 -51.08 -5.87
CA ASP A 269 36.47 -51.48 -5.19
C ASP A 269 36.33 -51.68 -3.67
N ARG A 270 35.28 -52.41 -3.23
CA ARG A 270 35.08 -52.76 -1.81
C ARG A 270 34.65 -54.22 -1.59
N THR A 271 35.55 -55.15 -1.92
CA THR A 271 35.51 -56.54 -1.42
C THR A 271 36.91 -57.04 -1.07
N ALA A 272 37.36 -56.78 0.15
CA ALA A 272 38.41 -57.54 0.84
C ALA A 272 38.37 -57.23 2.35
N GLY A 273 38.47 -58.26 3.19
CA GLY A 273 38.64 -58.15 4.64
C GLY A 273 39.33 -59.41 5.19
N PRO A 274 40.06 -59.34 6.32
CA PRO A 274 40.64 -60.52 6.97
C PRO A 274 39.97 -60.88 8.33
N GLU A 275 40.44 -61.98 8.92
CA GLU A 275 39.70 -62.88 9.81
C GLU A 275 39.96 -62.75 11.34
N HIS A 276 39.29 -63.66 12.09
CA HIS A 276 39.46 -64.14 13.48
C HIS A 276 38.36 -63.70 14.48
N GLY A 277 37.76 -64.58 15.30
CA GLY A 277 37.81 -66.04 15.37
C GLY A 277 37.28 -66.60 16.72
N ASP A 278 36.50 -67.70 16.68
CA ASP A 278 36.08 -68.57 17.82
C ASP A 278 35.16 -67.93 18.91
N THR A 279 34.27 -68.61 19.68
CA THR A 279 33.87 -70.03 19.84
C THR A 279 32.33 -70.12 20.04
N GLY A 280 31.71 -71.30 19.82
CA GLY A 280 30.62 -71.74 20.73
C GLY A 280 29.29 -72.32 20.18
N ARG A 281 29.18 -73.65 20.28
CA ARG A 281 27.99 -74.43 20.75
C ARG A 281 26.87 -74.87 19.78
N ARG A 282 27.00 -76.14 19.33
CA ARG A 282 25.99 -77.22 19.17
C ARG A 282 24.49 -76.90 18.90
N GLY A 283 23.95 -77.49 17.82
CA GLY A 283 22.52 -77.89 17.73
C GLY A 283 22.04 -78.11 16.28
N PRO A 284 21.46 -79.26 15.87
CA PRO A 284 21.27 -79.60 14.45
C PRO A 284 19.79 -79.60 13.95
N ALA A 285 19.66 -79.89 12.65
CA ALA A 285 18.44 -80.00 11.82
C ALA A 285 17.78 -78.66 11.43
N GLY A 286 17.35 -78.42 10.19
CA GLY A 286 17.45 -79.23 8.96
C GLY A 286 16.11 -79.33 8.24
N HIS A 287 15.93 -78.57 7.15
CA HIS A 287 14.97 -78.82 6.06
C HIS A 287 15.26 -77.89 4.86
N GLU A 288 15.82 -78.47 3.80
CA GLU A 288 15.34 -78.24 2.43
C GLU A 288 14.04 -79.09 2.24
N PRO A 289 13.18 -78.88 1.22
CA PRO A 289 13.60 -78.60 -0.16
C PRO A 289 12.71 -77.70 -1.05
N ASP A 290 13.28 -77.40 -2.23
CA ASP A 290 12.67 -77.31 -3.56
C ASP A 290 11.39 -76.49 -3.83
N SER A 291 11.51 -75.57 -4.80
CA SER A 291 10.83 -75.80 -6.09
C SER A 291 11.61 -75.18 -7.26
N ALA A 292 11.79 -75.95 -8.33
CA ALA A 292 12.59 -75.59 -9.50
C ALA A 292 11.76 -75.12 -10.71
N GLY A 293 12.39 -74.38 -11.63
CA GLY A 293 11.86 -74.04 -12.96
C GLY A 293 12.71 -72.95 -13.64
N GLN A 294 13.78 -73.27 -14.37
CA GLN A 294 13.79 -73.54 -15.83
C GLN A 294 13.22 -72.36 -16.67
N ARG A 295 13.89 -71.76 -17.68
CA ARG A 295 15.11 -72.05 -18.49
C ARG A 295 15.82 -70.71 -18.82
N GLY A 296 17.13 -70.57 -19.03
CA GLY A 296 17.96 -71.01 -20.19
C GLY A 296 17.97 -69.93 -21.31
N ALA A 297 19.08 -69.52 -21.96
CA ALA A 297 20.50 -69.94 -21.92
C ALA A 297 21.47 -68.81 -22.39
N GLY A 298 22.79 -69.11 -22.45
CA GLY A 298 23.98 -68.27 -22.79
C GLY A 298 23.98 -67.50 -24.13
N SER A 299 25.02 -66.75 -24.55
CA SER A 299 26.46 -66.57 -24.17
C SER A 299 26.98 -65.23 -24.79
N GLY A 300 28.22 -64.71 -24.69
CA GLY A 300 29.50 -65.05 -24.01
C GLY A 300 30.71 -64.37 -24.71
N VAL A 301 31.87 -64.22 -24.03
CA VAL A 301 33.22 -63.67 -24.48
C VAL A 301 33.27 -62.25 -25.11
N ALA A 302 33.99 -61.27 -24.51
CA ALA A 302 35.45 -60.91 -24.62
C ALA A 302 35.78 -60.09 -25.91
N GLU A 303 36.75 -59.16 -26.01
CA GLU A 303 37.90 -58.72 -25.17
C GLU A 303 38.33 -57.25 -25.53
N SER A 304 39.33 -56.66 -24.84
CA SER A 304 39.82 -55.25 -24.96
C SER A 304 40.90 -55.05 -26.07
N PRO A 305 41.75 -53.97 -26.17
CA PRO A 305 41.77 -52.60 -25.59
C PRO A 305 42.11 -51.46 -26.62
N THR A 306 42.55 -50.29 -26.13
CA THR A 306 42.98 -49.05 -26.85
C THR A 306 44.43 -49.07 -27.39
N PRO A 307 44.86 -48.01 -28.13
CA PRO A 307 46.26 -47.55 -28.13
C PRO A 307 46.46 -46.04 -27.82
N ASP A 308 47.73 -45.61 -27.76
CA ASP A 308 48.28 -44.45 -27.03
C ASP A 308 48.87 -43.31 -27.93
N ARG A 309 49.46 -42.30 -27.28
CA ARG A 309 49.99 -40.98 -27.72
C ARG A 309 51.22 -40.93 -28.65
N GLY A 310 51.41 -39.74 -29.25
CA GLY A 310 52.71 -39.14 -29.68
C GLY A 310 52.50 -38.10 -30.80
N GLY A 311 53.25 -37.00 -30.98
CA GLY A 311 54.36 -36.38 -30.24
C GLY A 311 55.21 -35.45 -31.17
N MET A 312 55.81 -34.35 -30.65
CA MET A 312 56.73 -33.38 -31.34
C MET A 312 56.12 -32.43 -32.41
N GLY A 313 56.66 -31.24 -32.72
CA GLY A 313 57.71 -30.41 -32.08
C GLY A 313 58.27 -29.22 -32.93
N GLY A 314 58.70 -28.11 -32.27
CA GLY A 314 59.58 -27.02 -32.79
C GLY A 314 58.99 -25.93 -33.72
N ALA A 315 59.69 -24.83 -34.11
CA ALA A 315 60.68 -23.92 -33.47
C ALA A 315 61.08 -22.73 -34.41
N GLY A 316 61.48 -21.55 -33.89
CA GLY A 316 62.12 -20.39 -34.63
C GLY A 316 61.17 -19.20 -34.96
N GLN A 317 61.41 -17.93 -34.56
CA GLN A 317 62.43 -16.91 -34.95
C GLN A 317 62.38 -16.48 -36.45
N GLY A 318 62.42 -15.20 -36.87
CA GLY A 318 62.33 -13.90 -36.18
C GLY A 318 62.60 -12.67 -37.11
N VAL A 319 62.04 -11.49 -36.78
CA VAL A 319 62.46 -10.08 -37.10
C VAL A 319 62.71 -9.61 -38.56
N ALA A 320 61.92 -8.63 -39.04
CA ALA A 320 62.38 -7.33 -39.62
C ALA A 320 61.18 -6.41 -39.99
N GLY A 321 61.34 -5.07 -39.97
CA GLY A 321 60.23 -4.09 -40.08
C GLY A 321 60.07 -3.40 -41.45
N GLY A 322 58.96 -2.66 -41.67
CA GLY A 322 58.72 -1.95 -42.93
C GLY A 322 57.38 -1.22 -43.17
N SER A 323 57.04 -0.20 -42.38
CA SER A 323 56.30 1.03 -42.77
C SER A 323 54.98 1.00 -43.62
N ARG A 324 53.88 1.47 -42.98
CA ARG A 324 52.74 2.27 -43.54
C ARG A 324 51.76 1.66 -44.57
N ARG A 325 50.50 1.42 -44.13
CA ARG A 325 49.28 2.11 -44.63
C ARG A 325 47.99 1.72 -43.86
N GLY A 326 47.13 2.70 -43.56
CA GLY A 326 45.67 2.56 -43.42
C GLY A 326 45.09 2.03 -42.10
N GLU A 327 44.77 2.92 -41.15
CA GLU A 327 43.91 2.59 -40.00
C GLU A 327 42.45 2.31 -40.44
N GLN A 328 41.92 1.13 -40.11
CA GLN A 328 40.50 0.93 -39.82
C GLN A 328 40.38 0.53 -38.35
N ARG A 329 39.79 1.40 -37.52
CA ARG A 329 39.65 1.16 -36.08
C ARG A 329 38.52 0.19 -35.78
N ARG A 330 38.86 -1.09 -35.58
CA ARG A 330 38.06 -1.99 -34.74
C ARG A 330 38.33 -1.66 -33.27
N ALA A 331 37.27 -1.58 -32.46
CA ALA A 331 37.41 -1.32 -31.03
C ALA A 331 38.08 -2.50 -30.31
N GLU A 332 39.01 -2.17 -29.40
CA GLU A 332 39.80 -3.14 -28.64
C GLU A 332 38.98 -3.74 -27.48
N ARG A 333 39.22 -5.03 -27.20
CA ARG A 333 38.81 -5.65 -25.93
C ARG A 333 39.81 -5.24 -24.83
N PRO A 334 39.38 -4.78 -23.64
CA PRO A 334 40.27 -4.63 -22.51
C PRO A 334 40.82 -5.98 -22.02
N GLU A 335 42.06 -5.99 -21.55
CA GLU A 335 42.77 -7.17 -21.07
C GLU A 335 42.13 -7.79 -19.80
N ARG A 336 42.28 -9.11 -19.64
CA ARG A 336 42.09 -9.76 -18.34
C ARG A 336 43.23 -9.37 -17.40
N ARG A 337 42.91 -8.87 -16.20
CA ARG A 337 43.85 -8.70 -15.07
C ARG A 337 43.38 -9.50 -13.85
N PRO A 338 44.29 -9.86 -12.92
CA PRO A 338 44.22 -11.16 -12.27
C PRO A 338 43.34 -11.19 -11.01
N TRP A 339 42.82 -12.39 -10.75
CA TRP A 339 42.49 -12.99 -9.45
C TRP A 339 42.65 -12.08 -8.23
N LEU A 340 41.53 -11.67 -7.64
CA LEU A 340 41.51 -11.35 -6.21
C LEU A 340 41.62 -12.64 -5.40
N ASP A 341 42.33 -12.52 -4.28
CA ASP A 341 42.69 -13.61 -3.39
C ASP A 341 41.47 -14.31 -2.75
N MET A 342 41.44 -15.65 -2.81
CA MET A 342 40.26 -16.44 -2.49
C MET A 342 40.05 -16.64 -0.98
N GLU A 343 41.02 -16.29 -0.13
CA GLU A 343 40.88 -16.35 1.34
C GLU A 343 40.19 -15.12 1.95
N VAL A 344 40.17 -13.97 1.27
CA VAL A 344 39.53 -12.74 1.79
C VAL A 344 38.00 -12.74 1.59
N VAL A 345 37.49 -13.51 0.63
CA VAL A 345 36.05 -13.61 0.33
C VAL A 345 35.31 -14.57 1.29
N GLY A 346 36.05 -15.46 1.96
CA GLY A 346 35.50 -16.49 2.87
C GLY A 346 34.75 -15.98 4.12
N ARG A 347 34.85 -14.69 4.45
CA ARG A 347 34.02 -14.05 5.51
C ARG A 347 33.00 -13.02 4.99
N GLY A 348 32.83 -12.92 3.67
CA GLY A 348 31.81 -12.06 3.04
C GLY A 348 30.56 -12.79 2.54
N LEU A 349 30.65 -14.12 2.35
CA LEU A 349 29.64 -14.90 1.61
C LEU A 349 28.33 -15.19 2.36
N ASP A 350 28.29 -15.09 3.69
CA ASP A 350 27.05 -15.18 4.46
C ASP A 350 26.20 -13.89 4.45
N ARG A 351 26.74 -12.77 3.95
CA ARG A 351 26.06 -11.45 3.99
C ARG A 351 25.37 -11.05 2.68
N PHE A 352 25.51 -11.84 1.60
CA PHE A 352 24.97 -11.50 0.26
C PHE A 352 23.82 -12.39 -0.24
N ARG A 353 23.35 -13.35 0.57
CA ARG A 353 22.33 -14.34 0.16
C ARG A 353 20.87 -13.92 0.44
N ASP A 354 20.65 -12.84 1.19
CA ASP A 354 19.34 -12.40 1.69
C ASP A 354 18.81 -11.12 1.02
N ALA A 355 18.53 -11.21 -0.29
CA ALA A 355 17.99 -10.13 -1.12
C ALA A 355 17.18 -10.74 -2.28
N TYR A 356 16.13 -10.15 -2.86
CA TYR A 356 14.96 -9.42 -2.30
C TYR A 356 13.69 -10.13 -2.83
N SER A 357 12.47 -9.69 -2.50
CA SER A 357 11.34 -9.94 -3.41
C SER A 357 11.24 -8.80 -4.42
N GLY A 358 10.99 -9.15 -5.68
CA GLY A 358 11.04 -8.23 -6.81
C GLY A 358 9.84 -7.27 -6.88
N ALA A 359 9.76 -6.52 -7.98
CA ALA A 359 8.63 -5.62 -8.23
C ALA A 359 7.27 -6.34 -8.36
N ALA A 360 7.25 -7.64 -8.70
CA ALA A 360 6.06 -8.47 -8.80
C ALA A 360 5.18 -8.41 -7.54
N ASP A 361 5.77 -8.47 -6.34
CA ASP A 361 5.07 -8.38 -5.06
C ASP A 361 4.27 -7.08 -4.87
N ARG A 362 4.61 -6.02 -5.62
CA ARG A 362 3.90 -4.73 -5.63
C ARG A 362 2.81 -4.68 -6.72
N ILE A 363 2.95 -5.46 -7.79
CA ILE A 363 2.01 -5.53 -8.92
C ILE A 363 0.82 -6.44 -8.54
N MET A 364 1.06 -7.63 -7.96
CA MET A 364 0.02 -8.47 -7.36
C MET A 364 -0.93 -7.69 -6.42
N ALA A 365 -0.36 -6.84 -5.57
CA ALA A 365 -1.11 -6.05 -4.59
C ALA A 365 -1.98 -4.94 -5.22
N LEU A 366 -1.66 -4.51 -6.45
CA LEU A 366 -2.47 -3.57 -7.23
C LEU A 366 -3.60 -4.28 -7.99
N ALA A 367 -3.40 -5.55 -8.39
CA ALA A 367 -4.35 -6.33 -9.18
C ALA A 367 -5.47 -6.98 -8.36
N GLY A 368 -5.20 -7.48 -7.14
CA GLY A 368 -6.12 -8.37 -6.40
C GLY A 368 -7.42 -7.76 -5.84
N ALA A 369 -7.70 -6.46 -6.03
CA ALA A 369 -8.77 -5.75 -5.33
C ALA A 369 -10.15 -5.79 -6.04
N ALA A 370 -10.53 -6.93 -6.62
CA ALA A 370 -11.76 -7.06 -7.42
C ALA A 370 -12.58 -8.34 -7.18
N ASN A 371 -12.56 -8.94 -5.99
CA ASN A 371 -13.59 -9.90 -5.58
C ASN A 371 -13.73 -10.01 -4.05
N HIS A 372 -14.89 -9.61 -3.52
CA HIS A 372 -15.24 -9.89 -2.12
C HIS A 372 -16.75 -10.19 -1.98
N ARG A 373 -17.09 -11.48 -1.91
CA ARG A 373 -18.30 -12.00 -1.28
C ARG A 373 -18.01 -13.32 -0.55
N THR A 374 -18.43 -13.35 0.71
CA THR A 374 -18.76 -14.53 1.55
C THR A 374 -17.73 -15.66 1.74
N THR A 375 -17.08 -15.61 2.92
CA THR A 375 -17.05 -16.68 3.96
C THR A 375 -16.95 -18.16 3.56
N GLY A 376 -15.88 -18.81 4.04
CA GLY A 376 -15.83 -20.25 4.32
C GLY A 376 -14.73 -21.00 3.58
N GLY A 377 -13.73 -21.53 4.31
CA GLY A 377 -12.76 -22.50 3.75
C GLY A 377 -11.30 -22.03 3.58
N TYR A 378 -10.75 -21.21 4.48
CA TYR A 378 -9.37 -20.70 4.36
C TYR A 378 -8.51 -21.00 5.60
N MET A 379 -7.78 -22.11 5.56
CA MET A 379 -6.61 -22.37 6.43
C MET A 379 -5.48 -23.07 5.67
N ALA A 380 -5.78 -24.06 4.82
CA ALA A 380 -4.77 -24.81 4.06
C ALA A 380 -4.12 -23.99 2.94
N GLY A 381 -4.89 -23.27 2.12
CA GLY A 381 -4.35 -22.49 1.00
C GLY A 381 -3.52 -21.26 1.41
N PHE A 382 -3.85 -20.65 2.56
CA PHE A 382 -3.20 -19.41 3.02
C PHE A 382 -1.74 -19.63 3.46
N GLN A 383 -1.43 -20.79 4.04
CA GLN A 383 -0.05 -21.12 4.47
C GLN A 383 0.93 -21.31 3.30
N ALA A 384 0.44 -21.64 2.10
CA ALA A 384 1.27 -21.70 0.90
C ALA A 384 1.66 -20.30 0.39
N GLN A 385 0.73 -19.35 0.41
CA GLN A 385 0.90 -17.99 -0.13
C GLN A 385 1.92 -17.16 0.66
N VAL A 386 2.06 -17.40 1.97
CA VAL A 386 3.03 -16.69 2.84
C VAL A 386 4.50 -17.03 2.51
N LYS A 387 4.78 -18.13 1.81
CA LYS A 387 6.18 -18.53 1.49
C LYS A 387 6.87 -17.66 0.44
N GLY A 388 6.15 -16.90 -0.38
CA GLY A 388 6.74 -16.04 -1.43
C GLY A 388 6.86 -14.54 -1.07
N ASP A 389 5.82 -13.97 -0.45
CA ASP A 389 5.72 -12.52 -0.22
C ASP A 389 6.57 -12.06 0.97
N ARG A 390 7.75 -11.47 0.70
CA ARG A 390 8.67 -11.01 1.78
C ARG A 390 8.12 -9.83 2.58
N THR A 391 7.18 -9.05 2.03
CA THR A 391 6.48 -8.00 2.80
C THR A 391 5.56 -8.64 3.83
N ALA A 392 4.74 -9.60 3.41
CA ALA A 392 3.85 -10.33 4.33
C ALA A 392 4.66 -11.07 5.41
N GLN A 393 5.82 -11.65 5.06
CA GLN A 393 6.73 -12.26 6.03
C GLN A 393 7.32 -11.26 7.03
N ALA A 394 7.73 -10.07 6.58
CA ALA A 394 8.25 -9.02 7.47
C ALA A 394 7.17 -8.53 8.44
N ILE A 395 5.95 -8.28 7.95
CA ILE A 395 4.78 -7.91 8.77
C ILE A 395 4.48 -9.01 9.79
N ALA A 396 4.36 -10.27 9.35
CA ALA A 396 4.06 -11.40 10.23
C ALA A 396 5.12 -11.59 11.33
N ARG A 397 6.41 -11.43 11.01
CA ARG A 397 7.51 -11.48 11.98
C ARG A 397 7.49 -10.30 12.95
N GLN A 398 7.17 -9.09 12.50
CA GLN A 398 7.05 -7.91 13.36
C GLN A 398 5.87 -8.05 14.32
N LEU A 399 4.68 -8.41 13.81
CA LEU A 399 3.49 -8.66 14.64
C LEU A 399 3.75 -9.76 15.67
N LYS A 400 4.41 -10.87 15.29
CA LYS A 400 4.79 -11.94 16.22
C LYS A 400 5.76 -11.47 17.32
N ALA A 401 6.71 -10.58 16.99
CA ALA A 401 7.67 -10.06 17.96
C ALA A 401 7.09 -8.96 18.86
N MET A 402 6.09 -8.20 18.38
CA MET A 402 5.32 -7.28 19.22
C MET A 402 4.40 -8.06 20.17
N GLY A 403 3.69 -9.06 19.66
CA GLY A 403 2.90 -9.98 20.48
C GLY A 403 1.64 -9.36 21.09
N CYS A 404 1.06 -8.37 20.43
CA CYS A 404 -0.25 -7.80 20.74
C CYS A 404 -1.35 -8.46 19.90
N ASP A 405 -2.58 -8.47 20.42
CA ASP A 405 -3.77 -8.94 19.70
C ASP A 405 -4.24 -7.92 18.66
N ARG A 406 -4.27 -6.63 19.03
CA ARG A 406 -4.72 -5.51 18.17
C ARG A 406 -3.68 -4.38 18.07
N TYR A 407 -3.70 -3.74 16.90
CA TYR A 407 -2.76 -2.70 16.48
C TYR A 407 -3.49 -1.53 15.85
N ASP A 408 -2.99 -0.32 16.08
CA ASP A 408 -3.29 0.80 15.19
C ASP A 408 -2.28 0.80 14.03
N ILE A 409 -2.79 0.78 12.80
CA ILE A 409 -2.03 1.03 11.59
C ILE A 409 -2.24 2.49 11.17
N GLY A 410 -1.14 3.24 11.09
CA GLY A 410 -1.11 4.62 10.62
C GLY A 410 -0.66 4.69 9.16
N ILE A 411 -1.47 5.30 8.31
CA ILE A 411 -1.16 5.57 6.91
C ILE A 411 -1.03 7.08 6.77
N ARG A 412 0.19 7.58 6.59
CA ARG A 412 0.46 9.02 6.50
C ARG A 412 0.81 9.38 5.06
N ASP A 413 0.03 10.25 4.46
CA ASP A 413 0.39 10.82 3.16
C ASP A 413 1.64 11.70 3.31
N ALA A 414 2.69 11.44 2.53
CA ALA A 414 3.95 12.17 2.67
C ALA A 414 3.84 13.62 2.21
N ALA A 415 3.00 13.91 1.20
CA ALA A 415 2.86 15.24 0.61
C ALA A 415 2.00 16.19 1.46
N SER A 416 0.84 15.76 1.94
CA SER A 416 -0.05 16.57 2.80
C SER A 416 0.20 16.39 4.29
N GLY A 417 1.00 15.41 4.69
CA GLY A 417 1.27 15.06 6.09
C GLY A 417 0.09 14.42 6.82
N LYS A 418 -1.07 14.27 6.17
CA LYS A 418 -2.34 13.81 6.76
C LYS A 418 -2.26 12.33 7.17
N MET A 419 -2.69 12.03 8.40
CA MET A 419 -2.75 10.66 8.93
C MET A 419 -4.14 10.06 8.76
N MET A 420 -4.21 8.79 8.36
CA MET A 420 -5.37 7.91 8.48
C MET A 420 -5.02 6.77 9.43
N ASN A 421 -5.90 6.46 10.38
CA ASN A 421 -5.69 5.42 11.38
C ASN A 421 -6.72 4.29 11.22
N ARG A 422 -6.28 3.04 11.38
CA ARG A 422 -7.13 1.84 11.35
C ARG A 422 -6.73 0.91 12.49
N GLU A 423 -7.67 0.55 13.35
CA GLU A 423 -7.46 -0.45 14.40
C GLU A 423 -7.81 -1.85 13.88
N TRP A 424 -6.84 -2.77 13.91
CA TRP A 424 -6.95 -4.12 13.34
C TRP A 424 -6.27 -5.16 14.22
N SER A 425 -6.81 -6.38 14.24
CA SER A 425 -6.12 -7.55 14.78
C SER A 425 -4.92 -7.94 13.93
N ALA A 426 -3.98 -8.71 14.48
CA ALA A 426 -2.82 -9.22 13.72
C ALA A 426 -3.21 -9.92 12.40
N ALA A 427 -4.33 -10.67 12.39
CA ALA A 427 -4.85 -11.32 11.19
C ALA A 427 -5.42 -10.32 10.17
N GLU A 428 -6.17 -9.31 10.63
CA GLU A 428 -6.71 -8.25 9.77
C GLU A 428 -5.59 -7.39 9.15
N VAL A 429 -4.49 -7.11 9.89
CA VAL A 429 -3.31 -6.42 9.34
C VAL A 429 -2.71 -7.21 8.18
N LEU A 430 -2.50 -8.53 8.36
CA LEU A 430 -1.99 -9.40 7.31
C LEU A 430 -2.95 -9.49 6.11
N GLN A 431 -4.26 -9.64 6.35
CA GLN A 431 -5.28 -9.65 5.31
C GLN A 431 -5.30 -8.35 4.48
N ASN A 432 -5.05 -7.20 5.12
CA ASN A 432 -5.01 -5.90 4.46
C ASN A 432 -3.63 -5.52 3.88
N THR A 433 -2.63 -6.42 3.92
CA THR A 433 -1.30 -6.20 3.32
C THR A 433 -1.37 -5.70 1.86
N PRO A 434 -2.22 -6.24 0.95
CA PRO A 434 -2.32 -5.73 -0.42
C PRO A 434 -2.78 -4.26 -0.48
N TRP A 435 -3.73 -3.87 0.37
CA TRP A 435 -4.19 -2.49 0.47
C TRP A 435 -3.10 -1.57 1.03
N LEU A 436 -2.36 -2.01 2.06
CA LEU A 436 -1.22 -1.27 2.60
C LEU A 436 -0.09 -1.10 1.58
N LYS A 437 0.22 -2.14 0.79
CA LYS A 437 1.16 -2.07 -0.34
C LYS A 437 0.73 -1.03 -1.37
N ARG A 438 -0.56 -0.97 -1.71
CA ARG A 438 -1.12 0.06 -2.59
C ARG A 438 -1.02 1.47 -2.00
N MET A 439 -1.39 1.67 -0.74
CA MET A 439 -1.24 2.98 -0.07
C MET A 439 0.22 3.43 -0.07
N ASN A 440 1.15 2.51 0.24
CA ASN A 440 2.57 2.80 0.22
C ASN A 440 3.06 3.16 -1.19
N ALA A 441 2.67 2.40 -2.22
CA ALA A 441 2.99 2.70 -3.62
C ALA A 441 2.53 4.11 -4.04
N GLN A 442 1.39 4.58 -3.53
CA GLN A 442 0.83 5.92 -3.76
C GLN A 442 1.53 7.06 -2.98
N GLY A 443 2.64 6.80 -2.27
CA GLY A 443 3.38 7.83 -1.55
C GLY A 443 3.06 7.93 -0.06
N ASN A 444 2.29 7.01 0.51
CA ASN A 444 2.00 7.00 1.94
C ASN A 444 3.06 6.25 2.73
N ASP A 445 3.53 6.81 3.83
CA ASP A 445 4.26 6.10 4.86
C ASP A 445 3.32 5.17 5.66
N VAL A 446 3.78 3.96 5.98
CA VAL A 446 3.04 3.01 6.83
C VAL A 446 3.70 2.86 8.21
N TYR A 447 2.89 3.00 9.25
CA TYR A 447 3.26 2.97 10.65
C TYR A 447 2.42 1.95 11.42
N ILE A 448 2.93 1.49 12.57
CA ILE A 448 2.28 0.55 13.48
C ILE A 448 2.55 0.93 14.94
N ARG A 449 1.56 0.71 15.78
CA ARG A 449 1.69 0.64 17.25
C ARG A 449 0.62 -0.31 17.82
N PRO A 450 0.75 -0.78 19.07
CA PRO A 450 -0.34 -1.45 19.78
C PRO A 450 -1.59 -0.57 19.87
N ALA A 451 -2.79 -1.17 19.80
CA ALA A 451 -4.06 -0.42 19.89
C ALA A 451 -4.24 0.27 21.27
N GLU A 452 -5.09 1.30 21.35
CA GLU A 452 -5.19 2.14 22.57
C GLU A 452 -5.60 1.36 23.84
N GLN A 453 -6.43 0.31 23.69
CA GLN A 453 -6.92 -0.54 24.79
C GLN A 453 -6.09 -1.83 24.96
N GLU A 454 -5.03 -2.01 24.18
CA GLU A 454 -4.18 -3.20 24.22
C GLU A 454 -3.35 -3.27 25.52
N ARG A 455 -3.27 -4.44 26.14
CA ARG A 455 -2.40 -4.70 27.30
C ARG A 455 -1.03 -5.16 26.82
N HIS A 456 -0.05 -4.26 26.88
CA HIS A 456 1.31 -4.55 26.39
C HIS A 456 2.39 -3.85 27.21
N GLY A 457 3.60 -4.45 27.22
CA GLY A 457 4.81 -3.87 27.80
C GLY A 457 5.82 -3.30 26.79
N LEU A 458 5.41 -3.03 25.55
CA LEU A 458 6.27 -2.47 24.50
C LEU A 458 6.50 -0.96 24.65
N VAL A 459 7.75 -0.53 24.47
CA VAL A 459 8.22 0.86 24.45
C VAL A 459 9.01 1.08 23.16
N LEU A 460 8.74 2.16 22.41
CA LEU A 460 9.51 2.54 21.23
C LEU A 460 10.72 3.40 21.63
N VAL A 461 11.84 3.19 20.95
CA VAL A 461 13.01 4.08 20.89
C VAL A 461 13.32 4.29 19.41
N ASP A 462 13.39 5.54 18.94
CA ASP A 462 13.55 5.90 17.51
C ASP A 462 14.81 6.77 17.31
N ASP A 463 15.33 6.79 16.08
CA ASP A 463 16.58 7.47 15.67
C ASP A 463 17.87 6.91 16.31
N LEU A 464 17.98 5.58 16.35
CA LEU A 464 19.16 4.83 16.85
C LEU A 464 20.17 4.49 15.74
N SER A 465 21.45 4.40 16.09
CA SER A 465 22.53 3.84 15.26
C SER A 465 22.76 2.34 15.55
N GLU A 466 23.71 1.71 14.83
CA GLU A 466 24.10 0.32 15.08
C GLU A 466 24.86 0.15 16.41
N PHE A 467 25.59 1.18 16.85
CA PHE A 467 26.33 1.17 18.12
C PHE A 467 25.38 1.22 19.32
N ASP A 468 24.38 2.10 19.27
CA ASP A 468 23.38 2.22 20.35
C ASP A 468 22.61 0.91 20.55
N LEU A 469 22.35 0.18 19.47
CA LEU A 469 21.71 -1.14 19.52
C LEU A 469 22.58 -2.21 20.17
N ASP A 470 23.91 -2.10 20.11
CA ASP A 470 24.83 -3.00 20.77
C ASP A 470 25.02 -2.64 22.25
N ASP A 471 25.09 -1.35 22.59
CA ASP A 471 25.08 -0.86 23.97
C ASP A 471 23.77 -1.22 24.68
N MET A 472 22.60 -1.02 24.03
CA MET A 472 21.30 -1.50 24.51
C MET A 472 21.31 -3.00 24.82
N LYS A 473 21.96 -3.84 24.00
CA LYS A 473 22.07 -5.28 24.27
C LYS A 473 23.00 -5.56 25.45
N ALA A 474 24.16 -4.90 25.51
CA ALA A 474 25.15 -5.08 26.57
C ALA A 474 24.61 -4.69 27.96
N GLU A 475 23.77 -3.65 28.01
CA GLU A 475 23.13 -3.16 29.23
C GLU A 475 21.82 -3.89 29.62
N GLY A 476 21.42 -4.92 28.88
CA GLY A 476 20.18 -5.66 29.17
C GLY A 476 18.89 -4.89 28.82
N ARG A 477 18.95 -3.95 27.89
CA ARG A 477 17.80 -3.28 27.26
C ARG A 477 17.50 -3.92 25.90
N GLU A 478 17.63 -5.24 25.79
CA GLU A 478 17.61 -5.95 24.52
C GLU A 478 16.30 -5.67 23.74
N PRO A 479 16.39 -5.21 22.47
CA PRO A 479 15.19 -5.01 21.66
C PRO A 479 14.41 -6.32 21.45
N ALA A 480 13.09 -6.26 21.67
CA ALA A 480 12.17 -7.32 21.26
C ALA A 480 12.12 -7.41 19.73
N LEU A 481 12.23 -6.28 19.04
CA LEU A 481 12.52 -6.21 17.61
C LEU A 481 13.30 -4.93 17.24
N ILE A 482 14.06 -5.02 16.15
CA ILE A 482 14.84 -3.93 15.56
C ILE A 482 14.34 -3.74 14.13
N VAL A 483 13.99 -2.52 13.77
CA VAL A 483 13.59 -2.14 12.42
C VAL A 483 14.50 -1.02 11.92
N GLU A 484 15.14 -1.24 10.78
CA GLU A 484 15.85 -0.19 10.06
C GLU A 484 14.82 0.65 9.28
N THR A 485 14.76 1.95 9.57
CA THR A 485 13.78 2.87 8.99
C THR A 485 14.29 3.48 7.68
N SER A 486 15.61 3.63 7.56
CA SER A 486 16.37 3.98 6.35
C SER A 486 17.83 3.53 6.56
N PRO A 487 18.70 3.49 5.53
CA PRO A 487 20.04 2.90 5.65
C PRO A 487 20.83 3.41 6.85
N LYS A 488 21.23 2.51 7.76
CA LYS A 488 21.94 2.79 9.03
C LYS A 488 21.16 3.60 10.10
N ASN A 489 19.85 3.77 9.94
CA ASN A 489 18.99 4.47 10.91
C ASN A 489 17.94 3.48 11.42
N TYR A 490 17.85 3.30 12.73
CA TYR A 490 17.08 2.21 13.34
C TYR A 490 16.07 2.72 14.36
N GLN A 491 15.03 1.92 14.58
CA GLN A 491 14.11 2.02 15.70
C GLN A 491 14.10 0.65 16.43
N ALA A 492 13.98 0.68 17.74
CA ALA A 492 13.87 -0.50 18.59
C ALA A 492 12.55 -0.49 19.35
N TRP A 493 11.87 -1.64 19.43
CA TRP A 493 10.83 -1.84 20.43
C TRP A 493 11.40 -2.67 21.57
N VAL A 494 11.48 -2.09 22.77
CA VAL A 494 11.91 -2.76 24.00
C VAL A 494 10.66 -3.26 24.73
N LYS A 495 10.61 -4.56 25.06
CA LYS A 495 9.53 -5.14 25.86
C LYS A 495 9.96 -5.19 27.32
N VAL A 496 9.39 -4.36 28.19
CA VAL A 496 9.77 -4.27 29.62
C VAL A 496 8.96 -5.18 30.54
N ALA A 497 7.76 -5.57 30.10
CA ALA A 497 6.87 -6.48 30.81
C ALA A 497 5.91 -7.17 29.83
N GLN A 498 5.03 -8.05 30.32
CA GLN A 498 3.89 -8.52 29.51
C GLN A 498 2.80 -7.43 29.42
N ASP A 499 2.44 -6.82 30.55
CA ASP A 499 1.50 -5.69 30.65
C ASP A 499 2.19 -4.55 31.41
N ALA A 500 2.20 -3.34 30.86
CA ALA A 500 2.75 -2.15 31.51
C ALA A 500 1.83 -0.93 31.29
N PRO A 501 1.41 -0.22 32.37
CA PRO A 501 0.56 0.95 32.22
C PRO A 501 1.21 2.05 31.37
N ALA A 502 0.41 2.75 30.57
CA ALA A 502 0.89 3.81 29.67
C ALA A 502 1.78 4.86 30.36
N GLY A 503 1.47 5.23 31.61
CA GLY A 503 2.31 6.13 32.41
C GLY A 503 3.73 5.60 32.67
N HIS A 504 3.88 4.29 32.93
CA HIS A 504 5.20 3.66 33.11
C HIS A 504 5.92 3.62 31.77
N ARG A 505 5.26 3.15 30.70
CA ARG A 505 5.82 3.09 29.35
C ARG A 505 6.31 4.46 28.86
N GLY A 506 5.58 5.54 29.14
CA GLY A 506 6.00 6.90 28.78
C GLY A 506 7.19 7.42 29.61
N VAL A 507 7.31 7.06 30.89
CA VAL A 507 8.51 7.39 31.69
C VAL A 507 9.73 6.61 31.20
N ILE A 508 9.56 5.33 30.87
CA ILE A 508 10.62 4.48 30.32
C ILE A 508 11.05 4.96 28.94
N ALA A 509 10.12 5.33 28.04
CA ALA A 509 10.45 5.91 26.74
C ALA A 509 11.40 7.11 26.87
N ARG A 510 11.07 8.07 27.75
CA ARG A 510 11.93 9.24 28.03
C ARG A 510 13.21 8.90 28.77
N LYS A 511 13.31 7.77 29.47
CA LYS A 511 14.56 7.30 30.07
C LYS A 511 15.46 6.74 28.98
N LEU A 512 14.99 5.77 28.19
CA LEU A 512 15.75 5.14 27.11
C LEU A 512 16.19 6.15 26.05
N ALA A 513 15.32 7.08 25.63
CA ALA A 513 15.69 8.14 24.68
C ALA A 513 16.83 9.04 25.18
N ARG A 514 16.96 9.25 26.51
CA ARG A 514 18.09 10.01 27.08
C ARG A 514 19.32 9.15 27.38
N GLU A 515 19.17 7.83 27.50
CA GLU A 515 20.29 6.91 27.70
C GLU A 515 21.05 6.66 26.41
N TYR A 516 20.35 6.63 25.26
CA TYR A 516 20.93 6.33 23.94
C TYR A 516 20.82 7.49 22.93
N ASP A 517 20.76 8.73 23.42
CA ASP A 517 20.63 9.99 22.63
C ASP A 517 19.59 9.96 21.49
N ALA A 518 18.52 9.19 21.68
CA ALA A 518 17.47 8.89 20.72
C ALA A 518 16.37 9.97 20.72
N ASP A 519 15.55 10.06 19.65
CA ASP A 519 14.63 11.18 19.44
C ASP A 519 13.67 11.44 20.63
N PRO A 520 13.81 12.57 21.36
CA PRO A 520 12.94 12.90 22.48
C PRO A 520 11.49 13.21 22.07
N ALA A 521 11.24 13.59 20.81
CA ALA A 521 9.88 13.83 20.30
C ALA A 521 9.10 12.52 20.09
N SER A 522 9.81 11.40 19.90
CA SER A 522 9.25 10.05 19.78
C SER A 522 9.09 9.33 21.14
N ALA A 523 9.57 9.93 22.23
CA ALA A 523 9.61 9.35 23.57
C ALA A 523 8.27 9.42 24.34
N ASP A 524 7.21 8.83 23.78
CA ASP A 524 5.87 8.78 24.38
C ASP A 524 5.24 7.37 24.39
N SER A 525 4.19 7.18 25.20
CA SER A 525 3.55 5.87 25.41
C SER A 525 2.69 5.35 24.25
N ARG A 526 2.48 6.14 23.20
CA ARG A 526 1.57 5.90 22.08
C ARG A 526 2.22 6.26 20.73
N HIS A 527 3.55 6.38 20.68
CA HIS A 527 4.25 6.75 19.47
C HIS A 527 4.10 5.68 18.37
N TYR A 528 4.19 6.13 17.11
CA TYR A 528 4.09 5.28 15.93
C TYR A 528 5.47 4.85 15.44
N GLY A 529 5.77 3.54 15.52
CA GLY A 529 6.94 2.99 14.84
C GLY A 529 6.64 2.71 13.36
N ARG A 530 7.69 2.58 12.53
CA ARG A 530 7.54 2.06 11.16
C ARG A 530 7.09 0.60 11.13
N LEU A 531 6.22 0.26 10.17
CA LEU A 531 5.91 -1.13 9.83
C LEU A 531 6.88 -1.60 8.74
N ALA A 532 7.58 -2.71 8.98
CA ALA A 532 8.54 -3.28 8.04
C ALA A 532 7.87 -3.92 6.82
N GLY A 533 8.62 -4.04 5.72
CA GLY A 533 8.11 -4.52 4.44
C GLY A 533 7.47 -3.44 3.57
N PHE A 534 7.66 -2.16 3.90
CA PHE A 534 7.20 -1.01 3.11
C PHE A 534 8.36 -0.06 2.79
N THR A 535 8.20 0.79 1.78
CA THR A 535 9.16 1.85 1.45
C THR A 535 8.96 3.07 2.36
N ASN A 536 10.05 3.69 2.82
CA ASN A 536 10.04 4.96 3.54
C ASN A 536 9.85 6.11 2.54
N ARG A 537 8.74 6.85 2.67
CA ARG A 537 8.29 7.88 1.72
C ARG A 537 8.69 9.30 2.07
N LYS A 538 9.48 9.52 3.14
CA LYS A 538 9.98 10.86 3.49
C LYS A 538 11.10 11.27 2.53
N ASP A 539 10.94 12.44 1.88
CA ASP A 539 11.85 12.94 0.84
C ASP A 539 13.34 12.98 1.25
N LYS A 540 13.63 13.27 2.53
CA LYS A 540 15.02 13.28 3.06
C LYS A 540 15.75 11.93 2.95
N HIS A 541 15.05 10.83 2.70
CA HIS A 541 15.64 9.51 2.47
C HIS A 541 15.51 9.04 1.02
N THR A 542 14.83 9.81 0.16
CA THR A 542 14.85 9.58 -1.29
C THR A 542 16.27 9.84 -1.79
N THR A 543 16.89 8.82 -2.37
CA THR A 543 18.23 8.94 -2.94
C THR A 543 18.25 9.91 -4.13
N ARG A 544 19.43 10.37 -4.53
CA ARG A 544 19.63 11.27 -5.70
C ARG A 544 19.05 10.70 -7.01
N THR A 545 18.78 9.41 -7.09
CA THR A 545 18.18 8.71 -8.24
C THR A 545 16.68 8.41 -8.06
N GLY A 546 16.01 9.03 -7.08
CA GLY A 546 14.58 8.84 -6.82
C GLY A 546 14.22 7.56 -6.05
N TYR A 547 15.19 6.69 -5.75
CA TYR A 547 14.92 5.45 -5.02
C TYR A 547 14.63 5.72 -3.53
N GLN A 548 13.54 5.14 -3.03
CA GLN A 548 13.09 5.21 -1.65
C GLN A 548 13.44 3.92 -0.90
N PRO A 549 14.15 3.98 0.24
CA PRO A 549 14.65 2.79 0.92
C PRO A 549 13.52 1.98 1.56
N TRP A 550 13.75 0.67 1.67
CA TRP A 550 12.86 -0.23 2.40
C TRP A 550 13.05 -0.11 3.91
N VAL A 551 11.93 -0.18 4.63
CA VAL A 551 11.90 -0.41 6.07
C VAL A 551 12.10 -1.90 6.33
N LEU A 552 13.22 -2.27 6.96
CA LEU A 552 13.66 -3.66 7.09
C LEU A 552 13.57 -4.13 8.55
N LEU A 553 12.97 -5.30 8.77
CA LEU A 553 12.98 -5.96 10.08
C LEU A 553 14.30 -6.72 10.26
N ARG A 554 15.22 -6.17 11.05
CA ARG A 554 16.56 -6.72 11.28
C ARG A 554 16.55 -7.83 12.34
N GLU A 555 15.96 -7.57 13.50
CA GLU A 555 15.77 -8.57 14.56
C GLU A 555 14.32 -8.63 15.01
N SER A 556 13.87 -9.81 15.46
CA SER A 556 12.47 -10.06 15.83
C SER A 556 12.34 -11.16 16.89
N LYS A 557 13.05 -10.99 18.02
CA LYS A 557 13.18 -11.98 19.10
C LYS A 557 11.92 -12.10 19.98
N GLY A 558 11.16 -11.02 20.15
CA GLY A 558 9.92 -10.95 20.93
C GLY A 558 10.07 -11.16 22.45
N LYS A 559 11.30 -11.24 22.96
CA LYS A 559 11.60 -11.46 24.38
C LYS A 559 11.46 -10.17 25.19
N THR A 560 11.13 -10.31 26.46
CA THR A 560 11.27 -9.24 27.46
C THR A 560 12.76 -8.94 27.67
N ALA A 561 13.14 -7.67 27.74
CA ALA A 561 14.49 -7.23 28.04
C ALA A 561 14.89 -7.60 29.48
N THR A 562 16.16 -7.88 29.72
CA THR A 562 16.71 -8.33 31.00
C THR A 562 16.49 -7.29 32.11
N ALA A 563 16.69 -6.01 31.81
CA ALA A 563 16.43 -4.87 32.71
C ALA A 563 14.94 -4.44 32.75
N GLY A 564 14.04 -5.12 32.03
CA GLY A 564 12.61 -4.76 31.96
C GLY A 564 11.92 -4.57 33.32
N PRO A 565 12.05 -5.53 34.27
CA PRO A 565 11.51 -5.39 35.63
C PRO A 565 12.09 -4.21 36.41
N GLU A 566 13.39 -3.94 36.24
CA GLU A 566 14.07 -2.81 36.91
C GLU A 566 13.57 -1.47 36.37
N LEU A 567 13.49 -1.33 35.04
CA LEU A 567 12.93 -0.14 34.37
C LEU A 567 11.49 0.14 34.83
N MET A 568 10.68 -0.90 35.01
CA MET A 568 9.32 -0.79 35.55
C MET A 568 9.33 -0.28 37.01
N GLN A 569 10.21 -0.80 37.86
CA GLN A 569 10.33 -0.36 39.26
C GLN A 569 10.79 1.11 39.34
N GLN A 570 11.82 1.50 38.58
CA GLN A 570 12.31 2.87 38.51
C GLN A 570 11.22 3.84 38.01
N ALA A 571 10.46 3.44 36.99
CA ALA A 571 9.36 4.25 36.46
C ALA A 571 8.23 4.46 37.49
N GLY A 572 7.90 3.44 38.28
CA GLY A 572 6.95 3.56 39.39
C GLY A 572 7.40 4.58 40.44
N GLN A 573 8.66 4.51 40.86
CA GLN A 573 9.24 5.48 41.82
C GLN A 573 9.17 6.93 41.31
N VAL A 574 9.42 7.14 40.01
CA VAL A 574 9.31 8.46 39.37
C VAL A 574 7.87 8.96 39.39
N LEU A 575 6.89 8.12 38.99
CA LEU A 575 5.47 8.48 39.00
C LEU A 575 4.96 8.81 40.40
N ASP A 576 5.35 8.02 41.41
CA ASP A 576 5.04 8.31 42.82
C ASP A 576 5.67 9.61 43.30
N SER A 577 6.89 9.94 42.85
CA SER A 577 7.53 11.21 43.20
C SER A 577 6.80 12.42 42.59
N ILE A 578 6.35 12.30 41.33
CA ILE A 578 5.53 13.31 40.65
C ILE A 578 4.19 13.47 41.39
N LYS A 579 3.52 12.38 41.76
CA LYS A 579 2.26 12.43 42.52
C LYS A 579 2.45 13.10 43.89
N ARG A 580 3.51 12.74 44.64
CA ARG A 580 3.86 13.41 45.91
C ARG A 580 4.14 14.90 45.74
N GLN A 581 4.81 15.31 44.65
CA GLN A 581 5.02 16.73 44.34
C GLN A 581 3.72 17.44 43.99
N GLN A 582 2.86 16.85 43.16
CA GLN A 582 1.54 17.41 42.81
C GLN A 582 0.66 17.57 44.05
N GLU A 583 0.60 16.58 44.94
CA GLU A 583 -0.11 16.68 46.22
C GLU A 583 0.47 17.77 47.13
N ARG A 584 1.80 17.89 47.22
CA ARG A 584 2.46 18.96 47.99
C ARG A 584 2.11 20.34 47.41
N THR A 585 2.16 20.51 46.10
CA THR A 585 1.82 21.78 45.42
C THR A 585 0.34 22.10 45.53
N ALA A 586 -0.56 21.10 45.46
CA ALA A 586 -1.99 21.29 45.66
C ALA A 586 -2.30 21.74 47.10
N ARG A 587 -1.73 21.08 48.12
CA ARG A 587 -1.85 21.48 49.53
C ARG A 587 -1.28 22.88 49.77
N LEU A 588 -0.12 23.20 49.17
CA LEU A 588 0.47 24.54 49.27
C LEU A 588 -0.41 25.60 48.61
N ALA A 589 -0.92 25.35 47.40
CA ALA A 589 -1.82 26.26 46.69
C ALA A 589 -3.16 26.45 47.42
N GLU A 590 -3.68 25.41 48.08
CA GLU A 590 -4.87 25.54 48.94
C GLU A 590 -4.62 26.49 50.12
N ILE A 591 -3.43 26.42 50.74
CA ILE A 591 -3.00 27.27 51.85
C ILE A 591 -2.73 28.72 51.37
N THR A 592 -2.11 28.91 50.20
CA THR A 592 -1.69 30.23 49.69
C THR A 592 -2.71 30.92 48.77
N ALA A 593 -3.80 30.26 48.38
CA ALA A 593 -4.81 30.84 47.49
C ALA A 593 -5.49 32.10 48.08
N PRO A 594 -5.52 33.24 47.35
CA PRO A 594 -6.26 34.42 47.76
C PRO A 594 -7.75 34.14 47.98
N ARG A 595 -8.35 34.77 49.01
CA ARG A 595 -9.76 34.55 49.41
C ARG A 595 -10.78 34.86 48.29
N SER A 596 -10.39 35.58 47.25
CA SER A 596 -11.18 35.86 46.05
C SER A 596 -11.43 34.63 45.17
N VAL A 597 -10.40 33.82 44.90
CA VAL A 597 -10.51 32.65 44.00
C VAL A 597 -11.40 31.55 44.59
N ARG A 598 -11.41 31.41 45.92
CA ARG A 598 -12.32 30.49 46.64
C ARG A 598 -13.81 30.78 46.45
N ARG A 599 -14.21 31.95 45.92
CA ARG A 599 -15.62 32.28 45.64
C ARG A 599 -16.13 31.70 44.32
N TYR A 600 -15.28 31.57 43.29
CA TYR A 600 -15.75 31.29 41.92
C TYR A 600 -16.13 29.82 41.64
N ARG A 601 -15.81 28.90 42.57
CA ARG A 601 -16.19 27.47 42.51
C ARG A 601 -17.34 27.07 43.43
N ARG A 602 -17.95 28.01 44.15
CA ARG A 602 -19.06 27.69 45.08
C ARG A 602 -20.38 27.63 44.33
N SER A 603 -21.13 26.55 44.54
CA SER A 603 -22.54 26.51 44.13
C SER A 603 -23.37 27.45 45.02
N ALA A 604 -24.60 27.76 44.60
CA ALA A 604 -25.54 28.49 45.46
C ALA A 604 -25.76 27.76 46.80
N VAL A 605 -25.73 26.42 46.81
CA VAL A 605 -25.84 25.59 48.02
C VAL A 605 -24.63 25.78 48.95
N ASP A 606 -23.41 25.86 48.41
CA ASP A 606 -22.19 26.07 49.21
C ASP A 606 -22.11 27.50 49.77
N ASP A 607 -22.52 28.49 48.97
CA ASP A 607 -22.63 29.88 49.43
C ASP A 607 -23.68 30.00 50.54
N TYR A 608 -24.84 29.36 50.37
CA TYR A 608 -25.90 29.31 51.38
C TYR A 608 -25.44 28.65 52.68
N ARG A 609 -24.86 27.43 52.61
CA ARG A 609 -24.26 26.73 53.76
C ARG A 609 -23.21 27.59 54.47
N SER A 610 -22.38 28.29 53.70
CA SER A 610 -21.33 29.16 54.24
C SER A 610 -21.88 30.40 54.97
N GLU A 611 -23.02 30.96 54.53
CA GLU A 611 -23.69 32.06 55.25
C GLU A 611 -24.43 31.53 56.49
N MET A 612 -25.15 30.41 56.36
CA MET A 612 -25.90 29.78 57.45
C MET A 612 -25.00 29.34 58.60
N ALA A 613 -23.82 28.77 58.34
CA ALA A 613 -22.87 28.38 59.38
C ALA A 613 -22.40 29.56 60.28
N GLY A 614 -22.43 30.79 59.76
CA GLY A 614 -22.18 32.00 60.54
C GLY A 614 -23.43 32.60 61.20
N LEU A 615 -24.59 32.47 60.57
CA LEU A 615 -25.87 32.98 61.08
C LEU A 615 -26.42 32.14 62.23
N VAL A 616 -26.39 30.81 62.13
CA VAL A 616 -26.87 29.88 63.17
C VAL A 616 -26.07 30.04 64.47
N LYS A 617 -24.79 30.42 64.40
CA LYS A 617 -23.98 30.74 65.60
C LYS A 617 -24.38 32.05 66.31
N ARG A 618 -25.17 32.91 65.65
CA ARG A 618 -25.55 34.26 66.13
C ARG A 618 -27.04 34.44 66.38
N PHE A 619 -27.86 33.65 65.68
CA PHE A 619 -29.32 33.72 65.66
C PHE A 619 -29.93 32.30 65.58
N GLY A 620 -29.28 31.31 66.22
CA GLY A 620 -29.69 29.90 66.16
C GLY A 620 -31.04 29.61 66.83
N ASP A 621 -31.54 30.56 67.61
CA ASP A 621 -32.89 30.66 68.16
C ASP A 621 -33.96 30.98 67.09
N ASP A 622 -33.60 31.70 66.02
CA ASP A 622 -34.49 31.98 64.88
C ASP A 622 -33.86 31.57 63.55
N LEU A 623 -34.01 30.29 63.24
CA LEU A 623 -33.59 29.70 61.98
C LEU A 623 -34.35 30.29 60.76
N SER A 624 -35.57 30.80 60.93
CA SER A 624 -36.34 31.39 59.82
C SER A 624 -35.79 32.77 59.42
N LYS A 625 -35.26 33.52 60.39
CA LYS A 625 -34.48 34.75 60.18
C LYS A 625 -33.09 34.47 59.62
N CYS A 626 -32.45 33.36 60.02
CA CYS A 626 -31.22 32.89 59.37
C CYS A 626 -31.46 32.62 57.88
N ASP A 627 -32.50 31.84 57.55
CA ASP A 627 -32.91 31.51 56.18
C ASP A 627 -33.14 32.80 55.35
N PHE A 628 -33.88 33.78 55.88
CA PHE A 628 -34.15 35.07 55.23
C PHE A 628 -32.86 35.89 54.97
N ILE A 629 -31.97 36.00 55.97
CA ILE A 629 -30.72 36.76 55.83
C ILE A 629 -29.75 36.06 54.85
N ALA A 630 -29.69 34.72 54.85
CA ALA A 630 -28.90 33.96 53.89
C ALA A 630 -29.42 34.15 52.46
N ALA A 631 -30.72 33.98 52.24
CA ALA A 631 -31.37 34.22 50.94
C ALA A 631 -31.13 35.65 50.44
N MET A 632 -31.29 36.66 51.31
CA MET A 632 -31.01 38.07 50.99
C MET A 632 -29.58 38.30 50.52
N LYS A 633 -28.59 37.75 51.23
CA LYS A 633 -27.18 37.86 50.85
C LYS A 633 -26.86 37.16 49.52
N LEU A 634 -27.53 36.06 49.19
CA LEU A 634 -27.35 35.39 47.90
C LEU A 634 -28.01 36.20 46.77
N ALA A 635 -29.21 36.74 46.99
CA ALA A 635 -29.92 37.58 46.02
C ALA A 635 -29.15 38.87 45.69
N SER A 636 -28.59 39.56 46.70
CA SER A 636 -27.71 40.73 46.50
C SER A 636 -26.40 40.41 45.79
N LYS A 637 -25.94 39.15 45.80
CA LYS A 637 -24.77 38.68 45.02
C LYS A 637 -25.14 38.27 43.59
N GLY A 638 -26.41 38.41 43.18
CA GLY A 638 -26.87 38.10 41.83
C GLY A 638 -27.19 36.62 41.55
N ARG A 639 -27.41 35.79 42.58
CA ARG A 639 -27.96 34.43 42.39
C ARG A 639 -29.42 34.50 41.95
N GLU A 640 -29.86 33.59 41.08
CA GLU A 640 -31.25 33.59 40.62
C GLU A 640 -32.23 33.03 41.67
N PRO A 641 -33.51 33.45 41.67
CA PRO A 641 -34.51 33.00 42.64
C PRO A 641 -34.58 31.47 42.77
N ASP A 642 -34.51 30.76 41.66
CA ASP A 642 -34.58 29.30 41.62
C ASP A 642 -33.32 28.63 42.21
N GLU A 643 -32.13 29.23 42.02
CA GLU A 643 -30.89 28.77 42.67
C GLU A 643 -30.98 28.92 44.19
N ILE A 644 -31.55 30.04 44.67
CA ILE A 644 -31.71 30.32 46.10
C ILE A 644 -32.78 29.39 46.70
N ALA A 645 -33.90 29.19 46.01
CA ALA A 645 -34.96 28.28 46.43
C ALA A 645 -34.43 26.84 46.56
N LYS A 646 -33.66 26.38 45.56
CA LYS A 646 -32.99 25.07 45.61
C LYS A 646 -31.99 24.97 46.77
N ALA A 647 -31.16 25.99 46.98
CA ALA A 647 -30.20 26.01 48.08
C ALA A 647 -30.88 25.98 49.46
N MET A 648 -32.02 26.66 49.62
CA MET A 648 -32.82 26.57 50.84
C MET A 648 -33.42 25.18 51.04
N ALA A 649 -33.98 24.56 49.99
CA ALA A 649 -34.55 23.22 50.06
C ALA A 649 -33.50 22.15 50.48
N GLU A 650 -32.29 22.22 49.93
CA GLU A 650 -31.23 21.23 50.16
C GLU A 650 -30.39 21.45 51.42
N ALA A 651 -30.39 22.65 52.00
CA ALA A 651 -29.42 23.00 53.05
C ALA A 651 -29.97 23.85 54.20
N SER A 652 -31.25 24.23 54.21
CA SER A 652 -31.85 24.88 55.38
C SER A 652 -31.97 23.89 56.55
N PRO A 653 -31.45 24.20 57.75
CA PRO A 653 -31.47 23.28 58.88
C PRO A 653 -32.89 22.83 59.24
N ALA A 654 -33.09 21.51 59.31
CA ALA A 654 -34.34 20.87 59.73
C ALA A 654 -35.61 21.42 59.04
N ILE A 655 -35.52 21.86 57.77
CA ILE A 655 -36.65 22.53 57.10
C ILE A 655 -37.91 21.64 56.99
N MET A 656 -37.72 20.34 56.74
CA MET A 656 -38.79 19.32 56.73
C MET A 656 -39.48 19.16 58.09
N GLU A 657 -38.78 19.43 59.20
CA GLU A 657 -39.35 19.32 60.55
C GLU A 657 -39.99 20.67 60.98
N ARG A 658 -39.32 21.79 60.68
CA ARG A 658 -39.78 23.15 61.03
C ARG A 658 -40.95 23.67 60.20
N LYS A 659 -41.17 23.09 59.01
CA LYS A 659 -42.14 23.54 58.00
C LYS A 659 -42.88 22.37 57.33
N ALA A 660 -43.00 21.24 58.04
CA ALA A 660 -43.63 20.01 57.59
C ALA A 660 -44.93 20.25 56.78
N GLY A 661 -44.93 19.85 55.51
CA GLY A 661 -46.08 19.95 54.60
C GLY A 661 -46.29 21.33 53.95
N HIS A 662 -45.46 22.33 54.26
CA HIS A 662 -45.51 23.70 53.72
C HIS A 662 -44.12 24.25 53.35
N GLU A 663 -43.14 23.36 53.11
CA GLU A 663 -41.74 23.72 52.87
C GLU A 663 -41.60 24.54 51.58
N ALA A 664 -42.23 24.09 50.49
CA ALA A 664 -42.19 24.77 49.20
C ALA A 664 -42.80 26.18 49.26
N ASP A 665 -43.94 26.35 49.93
CA ASP A 665 -44.59 27.65 50.12
C ASP A 665 -43.76 28.57 51.01
N TYR A 666 -43.14 28.03 52.07
CA TYR A 666 -42.23 28.78 52.92
C TYR A 666 -41.01 29.30 52.16
N ILE A 667 -40.36 28.45 51.36
CA ILE A 667 -39.21 28.82 50.52
C ILE A 667 -39.64 29.89 49.50
N LYS A 668 -40.71 29.63 48.73
CA LYS A 668 -41.21 30.55 47.69
C LYS A 668 -41.52 31.93 48.25
N ARG A 669 -42.25 32.00 49.38
CA ARG A 669 -42.58 33.27 50.06
C ARG A 669 -41.35 33.98 50.63
N THR A 670 -40.34 33.23 51.08
CA THR A 670 -39.10 33.80 51.62
C THR A 670 -38.24 34.40 50.50
N VAL A 671 -38.06 33.69 49.39
CA VAL A 671 -37.33 34.18 48.21
C VAL A 671 -38.05 35.37 47.58
N GLN A 672 -39.39 35.31 47.43
CA GLN A 672 -40.17 36.44 46.89
C GLN A 672 -39.97 37.71 47.73
N LYS A 673 -40.19 37.64 49.05
CA LYS A 673 -40.01 38.79 49.95
C LYS A 673 -38.59 39.35 49.92
N VAL A 674 -37.58 38.51 49.72
CA VAL A 674 -36.19 38.93 49.57
C VAL A 674 -35.96 39.70 48.26
N MET A 675 -36.52 39.24 47.15
CA MET A 675 -36.39 39.87 45.83
C MET A 675 -37.15 41.20 45.72
N GLU A 676 -38.17 41.39 46.56
CA GLU A 676 -38.94 42.64 46.69
C GLU A 676 -38.24 43.73 47.53
N LEU A 677 -37.13 43.42 48.23
CA LEU A 677 -36.41 44.41 49.04
C LEU A 677 -35.66 45.44 48.18
N PRO A 678 -35.82 46.76 48.41
CA PRO A 678 -35.11 47.80 47.64
C PRO A 678 -33.60 47.62 47.60
N GLN A 679 -32.97 47.33 48.74
CA GLN A 679 -31.54 47.07 48.87
C GLN A 679 -31.02 45.85 48.07
N VAL A 680 -31.90 44.88 47.76
CA VAL A 680 -31.58 43.73 46.90
C VAL A 680 -31.70 44.11 45.43
N GLN A 681 -32.72 44.89 45.08
CA GLN A 681 -32.93 45.39 43.72
C GLN A 681 -31.82 46.35 43.30
N GLU A 682 -31.42 47.28 44.17
CA GLU A 682 -30.28 48.19 43.95
C GLU A 682 -28.98 47.43 43.74
N ALA A 683 -28.65 46.48 44.63
CA ALA A 683 -27.44 45.67 44.51
C ALA A 683 -27.39 44.86 43.20
N ARG A 684 -28.53 44.27 42.78
CA ARG A 684 -28.63 43.54 41.50
C ARG A 684 -28.52 44.48 40.29
N ALA A 685 -29.13 45.67 40.35
CA ALA A 685 -29.02 46.68 39.30
C ALA A 685 -27.59 47.22 39.14
N GLU A 686 -26.84 47.37 40.25
CA GLU A 686 -25.43 47.74 40.21
C GLU A 686 -24.58 46.60 39.61
N LEU A 687 -24.81 45.35 40.01
CA LEU A 687 -24.13 44.17 39.45
C LEU A 687 -24.33 44.04 37.93
N ALA A 688 -25.55 44.32 37.46
CA ALA A 688 -25.88 44.35 36.03
C ALA A 688 -25.11 45.45 35.28
N LYS A 689 -25.06 46.68 35.82
CA LYS A 689 -24.24 47.78 35.26
C LYS A 689 -22.76 47.44 35.21
N GLN A 690 -22.21 46.82 36.26
CA GLN A 690 -20.81 46.37 36.29
C GLN A 690 -20.53 45.30 35.21
N THR A 691 -21.44 44.33 35.06
CA THR A 691 -21.34 43.27 34.05
C THR A 691 -21.41 43.83 32.61
N GLN A 692 -22.30 44.80 32.38
CA GLN A 692 -22.42 45.47 31.07
C GLN A 692 -21.17 46.29 30.74
N LYS A 693 -20.57 46.97 31.73
CA LYS A 693 -19.30 47.71 31.61
C LYS A 693 -18.08 46.81 31.39
N GLN A 694 -18.13 45.55 31.85
CA GLN A 694 -17.11 44.54 31.52
C GLN A 694 -17.29 43.99 30.10
N ARG A 695 -18.54 43.79 29.64
CA ARG A 695 -18.82 43.32 28.27
C ARG A 695 -18.54 44.35 27.17
N SER A 696 -18.61 45.66 27.46
CA SER A 696 -18.28 46.71 26.50
C SER A 696 -16.78 46.99 26.34
N ARG A 697 -15.94 46.44 27.24
CA ARG A 697 -14.48 46.36 27.04
C ARG A 697 -14.15 45.01 26.37
N GLY A 698 -14.23 44.99 25.03
CA GLY A 698 -13.76 43.87 24.23
C GLY A 698 -12.26 43.58 24.44
N PRO A 699 -11.77 42.39 24.09
CA PRO A 699 -10.38 42.00 24.34
C PRO A 699 -9.41 42.84 23.50
N ASP A 700 -8.45 43.46 24.19
CA ASP A 700 -7.30 44.12 23.58
C ASP A 700 -6.34 43.05 23.04
N LEU A 701 -6.26 42.93 21.70
CA LEU A 701 -5.37 42.00 21.01
C LEU A 701 -3.99 42.65 20.84
N SER A 702 -3.22 42.68 21.93
CA SER A 702 -1.83 43.14 21.94
C SER A 702 -0.93 42.35 22.92
N MET A 703 -0.77 41.03 22.67
CA MET A 703 0.43 40.24 23.02
C MET A 703 0.64 39.12 21.99
#